data_AF-A0A0W0FUH0-F1
#
_entry.id   AF-A0A0W0FUH0-F1
#
_cell.length_a   1.000
_cell.length_b   1.000
_cell.length_c   1.000
_cell.angle_alpha   90.00
_cell.angle_beta   90.00
_cell.angle_gamma   90.00
#
_symmetry.space_group_name_H-M   'P 1'
#
loop_
_entity.id
_entity.type
_entity.pdbx_description
1 polymer ?
#
loop_
_entity_poly.entity_id
_entity_poly.type
_entity_poly.pdbx_seq_one_letter_code
_entity_poly.pdbx_strand_id
1 'polypeptide(L)'
;MRRDVRILLVGDEGVGKSTIVTSLIKESFVPRVQHIVPEVTIPPEVTPENVTTYIVDSGEAGPQDRAHLESEIRKAHVICVVYSIDNPNSFDRIPAFWLPHFRQLGVNVPVILVGNKIDLRGGEVTNEALEDEIVPIMNEFKEVETCVECSAKIPLNVSEVFYFAQKAVLHPTAPLYDSRDHVLKPACVKALKRIFKLCDMNKDGVLDPVELNEFQASPRFVSSFHLSSRTDQRKCFDAPLQLQELEGIREMVNQHADGGVRDGGLTELGFLFLHTIFIQRGRLETTWTVLRKFGYAEDLRLTEEFLWPKFDVPPGCSVELSPPGYQFFTDLFETFDKDQDGALNPSELEAVFATSPGNPWATQKFPDTTLTDDTGAVTLQGWLAQWSMTTLLDHKTTLAYLAYLGYPDEPRTSALQVTRSRKVDRRKGNVSRNVFLCYVCGAAGSGKTSLLRSFLKKPFREAYEPTTKMISVVNAVDIDGSEKYLVLQEFGSKYEAETLRNSKKTDLADVIVYVHDSSDTNSFSYISNLRQQYSLDHIPTLFVATKSDLDLAQQRHEVQPDVYCRRLGLQVPVAVCAKSGQTADPYIMDEDMDFDSGVGPAPQMVPQQALQNNGQQMTGDPGRKMLDLVFVQDCTGSQGSYISSATRNIEQICAHIFESGKLQMTEDLRVGLVAFRDHPPQDHTYIVKNFGFSSDISKVQRDLSTLYASGGGDGPEAVTAALAEALNMEWREYATKMVVLIADAPPHGIGEYGDGFDDGSPDGFDPLHIARTMASRGITLFFVACEPALSGYQYANDFYKAITNITSGLMLPLTTADLLAHAIVGSVLENLDMERLVREVGHAVAQRILGNNESVDDVAKELHEKLLLRNESTKKVVIESIYKDSDESRHNVTVFTEAPSLAEARPHLKRVIGTRFTDKYLQARAASPQRKVVSDFAAFGVQKNASVFGTAVASSPFSLAGGKAAFGGMRNGPSRASFDDDDDEDEDAGRQRVELQEGSISLEQAKRIAMQSAWRSARA
;
A
#
# COMPACT_ATOMS: atom_id res chain seq x y z
N MET A 1 13.32 16.40 5.66
CA MET A 1 13.14 17.76 5.12
C MET A 1 13.24 18.74 6.27
N ARG A 2 13.83 19.93 6.08
CA ARG A 2 13.81 20.99 7.10
C ARG A 2 12.37 21.33 7.46
N ARG A 3 12.09 21.50 8.76
CA ARG A 3 10.75 21.81 9.27
C ARG A 3 10.48 23.33 9.34
N ASP A 4 11.56 24.10 9.21
CA ASP A 4 11.54 25.55 9.32
C ASP A 4 12.55 26.24 8.39
N VAL A 5 12.22 27.47 7.97
CA VAL A 5 13.04 28.33 7.12
C VAL A 5 13.18 29.71 7.79
N ARG A 6 14.40 30.23 7.87
CA ARG A 6 14.68 31.55 8.45
C ARG A 6 15.24 32.47 7.38
N ILE A 7 14.43 33.46 6.99
CA ILE A 7 14.70 34.46 5.95
C ILE A 7 15.19 35.73 6.63
N LEU A 8 16.40 36.17 6.29
CA LEU A 8 16.96 37.43 6.79
C LEU A 8 16.93 38.48 5.67
N LEU A 9 16.31 39.63 5.92
CA LEU A 9 16.39 40.79 5.02
C LEU A 9 17.56 41.68 5.44
N VAL A 10 18.49 41.92 4.53
CA VAL A 10 19.63 42.82 4.70
C VAL A 10 19.69 43.83 3.55
N GLY A 11 20.45 44.91 3.71
CA GLY A 11 20.54 45.96 2.71
C GLY A 11 20.74 47.32 3.35
N ASP A 12 21.04 48.31 2.51
CA ASP A 12 21.35 49.67 2.94
C ASP A 12 20.17 50.37 3.63
N GLU A 13 20.44 51.51 4.25
CA GLU A 13 19.39 52.33 4.86
C GLU A 13 18.43 52.87 3.78
N GLY A 14 17.13 52.94 4.09
CA GLY A 14 16.14 53.52 3.19
C GLY A 14 15.75 52.68 1.96
N VAL A 15 16.30 51.47 1.79
CA VAL A 15 15.95 50.55 0.68
C VAL A 15 14.57 49.88 0.85
N GLY A 16 14.00 49.91 2.06
CA GLY A 16 12.62 49.47 2.32
C GLY A 16 12.44 48.03 2.84
N LYS A 17 13.42 47.49 3.57
CA LYS A 17 13.34 46.17 4.25
C LYS A 17 12.08 46.03 5.12
N SER A 18 11.92 46.92 6.10
CA SER A 18 10.78 46.95 7.03
C SER A 18 9.43 47.15 6.33
N THR A 19 9.41 47.92 5.23
CA THR A 19 8.20 48.12 4.43
C THR A 19 7.80 46.87 3.64
N ILE A 20 8.75 46.08 3.15
CA ILE A 20 8.47 44.79 2.48
C ILE A 20 7.82 43.83 3.48
N VAL A 21 8.43 43.66 4.67
CA VAL A 21 7.90 42.78 5.72
C VAL A 21 6.51 43.22 6.18
N THR A 22 6.31 44.52 6.41
CA THR A 22 5.00 45.03 6.85
C THR A 22 3.94 44.89 5.74
N SER A 23 4.31 45.12 4.48
CA SER A 23 3.39 44.99 3.34
C SER A 23 2.92 43.54 3.15
N LEU A 24 3.78 42.55 3.39
CA LEU A 24 3.41 41.13 3.41
C LEU A 24 2.33 40.85 4.47
N ILE A 25 2.51 41.34 5.70
CA ILE A 25 1.61 41.04 6.84
C ILE A 25 0.28 41.79 6.74
N LYS A 26 0.31 43.03 6.26
CA LYS A 26 -0.86 43.93 6.22
C LYS A 26 -1.60 43.92 4.89
N GLU A 27 -1.06 43.22 3.89
CA GLU A 27 -1.55 43.22 2.50
C GLU A 27 -1.77 44.64 1.94
N SER A 28 -1.04 45.62 2.48
CA SER A 28 -1.21 47.04 2.19
C SER A 28 0.01 47.85 2.60
N PHE A 29 0.24 48.97 1.92
CA PHE A 29 1.36 49.86 2.23
C PHE A 29 1.11 50.67 3.50
N VAL A 30 2.09 50.64 4.41
CA VAL A 30 2.08 51.42 5.64
C VAL A 30 3.11 52.55 5.54
N PRO A 31 2.69 53.83 5.48
CA PRO A 31 3.60 54.96 5.26
C PRO A 31 4.60 55.21 6.40
N ARG A 32 4.27 54.79 7.63
CA ARG A 32 5.12 54.92 8.80
C ARG A 32 5.27 53.57 9.47
N VAL A 33 6.41 52.94 9.24
CA VAL A 33 6.82 51.70 9.89
C VAL A 33 7.93 51.99 10.89
N GLN A 34 8.00 51.15 11.92
CA GLN A 34 9.16 51.09 12.81
C GLN A 34 10.44 50.77 12.03
N HIS A 35 11.57 51.24 12.54
CA HIS A 35 12.87 51.11 11.88
C HIS A 35 13.34 49.65 11.75
N ILE A 36 12.90 48.79 12.68
CA ILE A 36 13.14 47.34 12.67
C ILE A 36 11.84 46.66 13.07
N VAL A 37 11.35 45.76 12.22
CA VAL A 37 10.17 44.95 12.54
C VAL A 37 10.59 43.77 13.42
N PRO A 38 9.87 43.47 14.53
CA PRO A 38 10.06 42.23 15.28
C PRO A 38 9.97 41.02 14.36
N GLU A 39 10.65 39.94 14.75
CA GLU A 39 10.60 38.68 14.02
C GLU A 39 9.15 38.25 13.77
N VAL A 40 8.87 37.89 12.52
CA VAL A 40 7.55 37.44 12.08
C VAL A 40 7.62 35.94 11.87
N THR A 41 6.73 35.21 12.53
CA THR A 41 6.57 33.77 12.32
C THR A 41 5.31 33.52 11.49
N ILE A 42 5.50 32.92 10.31
CA ILE A 42 4.43 32.41 9.47
C ILE A 42 4.29 30.92 9.77
N PRO A 43 3.13 30.48 10.26
CA PRO A 43 2.90 29.08 10.59
C PRO A 43 2.77 28.22 9.31
N PRO A 44 3.07 26.92 9.38
CA PRO A 44 3.21 26.06 8.20
C PRO A 44 1.93 26.00 7.36
N GLU A 45 0.74 26.06 7.98
CA GLU A 45 -0.57 25.97 7.32
C GLU A 45 -0.84 27.13 6.35
N VAL A 46 -0.10 28.23 6.47
CA VAL A 46 -0.22 29.44 5.64
C VAL A 46 0.82 29.46 4.53
N THR A 47 1.84 28.61 4.58
CA THR A 47 2.91 28.53 3.58
C THR A 47 2.61 27.47 2.52
N PRO A 48 2.92 27.71 1.23
CA PRO A 48 2.72 26.71 0.16
C PRO A 48 3.45 25.38 0.41
N GLU A 49 4.59 25.43 1.08
CA GLU A 49 5.49 24.31 1.32
C GLU A 49 5.27 23.63 2.69
N ASN A 50 4.25 24.07 3.44
CA ASN A 50 3.91 23.57 4.77
C ASN A 50 5.09 23.59 5.78
N VAL A 51 5.89 24.66 5.76
CA VAL A 51 7.05 24.86 6.65
C VAL A 51 6.92 26.13 7.48
N THR A 52 7.37 26.09 8.73
CA THR A 52 7.37 27.29 9.57
C THR A 52 8.39 28.30 9.03
N THR A 53 7.97 29.52 8.72
CA THR A 53 8.86 30.54 8.14
C THR A 53 9.07 31.71 9.11
N TYR A 54 10.32 31.96 9.46
CA TYR A 54 10.74 33.10 10.27
C TYR A 54 11.30 34.20 9.36
N ILE A 55 10.73 35.39 9.42
CA ILE A 55 11.19 36.57 8.67
C ILE A 55 11.82 37.54 9.66
N VAL A 56 13.10 37.85 9.41
CA VAL A 56 13.89 38.74 10.26
C VAL A 56 14.29 39.98 9.46
N ASP A 57 13.86 41.14 9.95
CA ASP A 57 14.28 42.44 9.44
C ASP A 57 15.57 42.87 10.15
N SER A 58 16.65 43.07 9.40
CA SER A 58 17.91 43.51 10.00
C SER A 58 17.94 45.03 10.22
N GLY A 59 18.43 45.41 11.40
CA GLY A 59 18.70 46.80 11.76
C GLY A 59 19.88 47.43 11.03
N GLU A 60 20.26 48.62 11.47
CA GLU A 60 21.36 49.39 10.90
C GLU A 60 22.69 48.60 10.90
N ALA A 61 23.49 48.76 9.83
CA ALA A 61 24.88 48.30 9.78
C ALA A 61 25.83 49.28 10.50
N GLY A 62 25.36 49.94 11.57
CA GLY A 62 26.15 50.86 12.38
C GLY A 62 27.20 50.14 13.24
N PRO A 63 28.25 50.83 13.73
CA PRO A 63 29.32 50.20 14.52
C PRO A 63 28.85 49.52 15.81
N GLN A 64 27.70 49.94 16.36
CA GLN A 64 27.16 49.40 17.63
C GLN A 64 26.32 48.13 17.42
N ASP A 65 25.66 47.98 16.26
CA ASP A 65 24.76 46.85 15.95
C ASP A 65 25.41 45.78 15.05
N ARG A 66 26.66 46.00 14.63
CA ARG A 66 27.41 45.09 13.76
C ARG A 66 27.49 43.67 14.31
N ALA A 67 27.74 43.50 15.61
CA ALA A 67 27.81 42.17 16.23
C ALA A 67 26.46 41.43 16.18
N HIS A 68 25.35 42.17 16.30
CA HIS A 68 24.01 41.61 16.20
C HIS A 68 23.69 41.21 14.76
N LEU A 69 23.97 42.08 13.78
CA LEU A 69 23.81 41.76 12.36
C LEU A 69 24.62 40.52 11.96
N GLU A 70 25.89 40.43 12.34
CA GLU A 70 26.72 39.26 12.06
C GLU A 70 26.19 37.98 12.72
N SER A 71 25.56 38.09 13.90
CA SER A 71 24.84 36.98 14.54
C SER A 71 23.64 36.53 13.70
N GLU A 72 22.81 37.48 13.26
CA GLU A 72 21.60 37.16 12.49
C GLU A 72 21.90 36.61 11.10
N ILE A 73 23.00 37.06 10.47
CA ILE A 73 23.53 36.51 9.20
C ILE A 73 23.95 35.05 9.38
N ARG A 74 24.67 34.71 10.46
CA ARG A 74 25.10 33.32 10.74
C ARG A 74 23.94 32.36 11.00
N LYS A 75 22.80 32.87 11.48
CA LYS A 75 21.57 32.09 11.72
C LYS A 75 20.66 32.00 10.49
N ALA A 76 20.96 32.72 9.40
CA ALA A 76 20.08 32.75 8.24
C ALA A 76 20.09 31.39 7.52
N HIS A 77 18.92 30.92 7.08
CA HIS A 77 18.82 29.83 6.12
C HIS A 77 18.87 30.36 4.68
N VAL A 78 18.44 31.60 4.47
CA VAL A 78 18.50 32.36 3.20
C VAL A 78 18.58 33.85 3.52
N ILE A 79 19.29 34.60 2.68
CA ILE A 79 19.48 36.04 2.83
C ILE A 79 18.86 36.78 1.65
N CYS A 80 17.93 37.70 1.92
CA CYS A 80 17.39 38.61 0.92
C CYS A 80 18.14 39.94 0.99
N VAL A 81 18.95 40.27 -0.02
CA VAL A 81 19.69 41.53 -0.11
C VAL A 81 18.83 42.54 -0.86
N VAL A 82 18.26 43.48 -0.11
CA VAL A 82 17.34 44.51 -0.62
C VAL A 82 18.13 45.74 -1.06
N TYR A 83 17.91 46.16 -2.30
CA TYR A 83 18.38 47.43 -2.84
C TYR A 83 17.20 48.25 -3.37
N SER A 84 17.42 49.54 -3.58
CA SER A 84 16.39 50.48 -4.03
C SER A 84 16.64 50.84 -5.48
N ILE A 85 15.62 50.69 -6.34
CA ILE A 85 15.73 50.98 -7.77
C ILE A 85 16.01 52.47 -8.04
N ASP A 86 15.55 53.36 -7.16
CA ASP A 86 15.82 54.81 -7.23
C ASP A 86 17.19 55.22 -6.63
N ASN A 87 17.98 54.28 -6.09
CA ASN A 87 19.30 54.56 -5.53
C ASN A 87 20.37 53.58 -6.07
N PRO A 88 21.06 53.93 -7.17
CA PRO A 88 22.09 53.08 -7.78
C PRO A 88 23.21 52.65 -6.83
N ASN A 89 23.60 53.51 -5.86
CA ASN A 89 24.64 53.17 -4.89
C ASN A 89 24.28 51.94 -4.03
N SER A 90 22.97 51.71 -3.79
CA SER A 90 22.52 50.55 -3.01
C SER A 90 22.70 49.23 -3.78
N PHE A 91 22.66 49.28 -5.11
CA PHE A 91 22.94 48.14 -5.99
C PHE A 91 24.45 47.86 -6.09
N ASP A 92 25.26 48.90 -6.32
CA ASP A 92 26.73 48.79 -6.42
C ASP A 92 27.37 48.17 -5.17
N ARG A 93 26.74 48.36 -4.00
CA ARG A 93 27.20 47.80 -2.73
C ARG A 93 26.96 46.30 -2.57
N ILE A 94 26.14 45.68 -3.41
CA ILE A 94 25.89 44.24 -3.35
C ILE A 94 27.20 43.46 -3.59
N PRO A 95 27.88 43.60 -4.75
CA PRO A 95 29.16 42.92 -4.99
C PRO A 95 30.32 43.57 -4.22
N ALA A 96 30.27 44.87 -3.91
CA ALA A 96 31.38 45.58 -3.25
C ALA A 96 31.47 45.34 -1.73
N PHE A 97 30.34 45.06 -1.07
CA PHE A 97 30.28 44.93 0.39
C PHE A 97 29.49 43.71 0.86
N TRP A 98 28.19 43.59 0.50
CA TRP A 98 27.29 42.62 1.12
C TRP A 98 27.71 41.17 0.86
N LEU A 99 27.91 40.78 -0.40
CA LEU A 99 28.29 39.41 -0.76
C LEU A 99 29.69 39.03 -0.23
N PRO A 100 30.75 39.85 -0.38
CA PRO A 100 32.04 39.59 0.26
C PRO A 100 31.96 39.48 1.78
N HIS A 101 31.10 40.26 2.44
CA HIS A 101 30.94 40.22 3.88
C HIS A 101 30.35 38.89 4.37
N PHE A 102 29.35 38.33 3.68
CA PHE A 102 28.81 37.00 4.02
C PHE A 102 29.89 35.91 3.92
N ARG A 103 30.69 35.94 2.86
CA ARG A 103 31.85 35.03 2.69
C ARG A 103 32.87 35.18 3.81
N GLN A 104 33.18 36.40 4.24
CA GLN A 104 34.10 36.66 5.34
C GLN A 104 33.61 36.06 6.68
N LEU A 105 32.30 36.00 6.88
CA LEU A 105 31.68 35.38 8.05
C LEU A 105 31.60 33.84 7.96
N GLY A 106 32.01 33.26 6.83
CA GLY A 106 31.91 31.81 6.57
C GLY A 106 30.48 31.34 6.27
N VAL A 107 29.60 32.25 5.85
CA VAL A 107 28.19 31.95 5.58
C VAL A 107 28.03 31.59 4.11
N ASN A 108 27.54 30.38 3.86
CA ASN A 108 27.33 29.81 2.53
C ASN A 108 25.87 29.34 2.39
N VAL A 109 24.96 30.30 2.44
CA VAL A 109 23.51 30.06 2.30
C VAL A 109 23.00 30.79 1.04
N PRO A 110 21.87 30.37 0.46
CA PRO A 110 21.30 31.03 -0.70
C PRO A 110 21.05 32.53 -0.48
N VAL A 111 21.27 33.32 -1.52
CA VAL A 111 21.05 34.76 -1.55
C VAL A 111 20.06 35.13 -2.65
N ILE A 112 19.05 35.92 -2.29
CA ILE A 112 18.06 36.49 -3.22
C ILE A 112 18.30 37.99 -3.30
N LEU A 113 18.52 38.53 -4.50
CA LEU A 113 18.60 39.97 -4.70
C LEU A 113 17.18 40.54 -4.82
N VAL A 114 16.89 41.63 -4.12
CA VAL A 114 15.54 42.22 -4.07
C VAL A 114 15.58 43.68 -4.48
N GLY A 115 15.14 43.97 -5.70
CA GLY A 115 15.04 45.33 -6.22
C GLY A 115 13.72 45.99 -5.83
N ASN A 116 13.71 46.75 -4.75
CA ASN A 116 12.49 47.38 -4.23
C ASN A 116 12.23 48.76 -4.85
N LYS A 117 10.98 49.24 -4.71
CA LYS A 117 10.47 50.53 -5.22
C LYS A 117 10.41 50.61 -6.75
N ILE A 118 10.05 49.50 -7.39
CA ILE A 118 9.86 49.49 -8.86
C ILE A 118 8.79 50.49 -9.33
N ASP A 119 7.88 50.90 -8.45
CA ASP A 119 6.89 51.96 -8.72
C ASP A 119 7.50 53.35 -9.01
N LEU A 120 8.77 53.55 -8.68
CA LEU A 120 9.51 54.79 -8.98
C LEU A 120 10.26 54.73 -10.33
N ARG A 121 10.28 53.57 -10.98
CA ARG A 121 10.93 53.40 -12.28
C ARG A 121 10.04 53.99 -13.37
N GLY A 122 10.59 54.88 -14.20
CA GLY A 122 9.89 55.46 -15.34
C GLY A 122 10.16 54.72 -16.65
N GLY A 123 9.11 54.41 -17.42
CA GLY A 123 9.20 53.77 -18.75
C GLY A 123 8.86 52.26 -18.76
N GLU A 124 8.69 51.68 -19.96
CA GLU A 124 8.64 50.22 -20.14
C GLU A 124 10.07 49.68 -20.03
N VAL A 125 10.31 48.82 -19.04
CA VAL A 125 11.60 48.15 -18.86
C VAL A 125 11.46 46.76 -19.43
N THR A 126 12.34 46.43 -20.38
CA THR A 126 12.44 45.07 -20.88
C THR A 126 13.23 44.24 -19.90
N ASN A 127 12.83 42.98 -19.80
CA ASN A 127 13.47 41.97 -18.98
C ASN A 127 14.99 41.87 -19.26
N GLU A 128 15.41 42.13 -20.50
CA GLU A 128 16.82 42.06 -20.96
C GLU A 128 17.74 43.06 -20.23
N ALA A 129 17.27 44.28 -19.93
CA ALA A 129 18.12 45.29 -19.28
C ALA A 129 18.49 44.91 -17.84
N LEU A 130 17.60 44.20 -17.15
CA LEU A 130 17.86 43.66 -15.81
C LEU A 130 18.84 42.48 -15.86
N GLU A 131 18.78 41.66 -16.90
CA GLU A 131 19.71 40.53 -17.09
C GLU A 131 21.16 41.01 -17.17
N ASP A 132 21.42 42.02 -18.00
CA ASP A 132 22.77 42.53 -18.26
C ASP A 132 23.45 43.05 -16.97
N GLU A 133 22.68 43.56 -16.02
CA GLU A 133 23.20 44.05 -14.73
C GLU A 133 23.40 42.93 -13.70
N ILE A 134 22.54 41.90 -13.69
CA ILE A 134 22.53 40.86 -12.64
C ILE A 134 23.44 39.66 -13.00
N VAL A 135 23.51 39.28 -14.28
CA VAL A 135 24.28 38.12 -14.76
C VAL A 135 25.75 38.15 -14.32
N PRO A 136 26.48 39.30 -14.36
CA PRO A 136 27.85 39.38 -13.87
C PRO A 136 27.97 39.00 -12.38
N ILE A 137 27.03 39.47 -11.55
CA ILE A 137 27.02 39.19 -10.10
C ILE A 137 26.78 37.69 -9.86
N MET A 138 25.80 37.09 -10.52
CA MET A 138 25.51 35.65 -10.37
C MET A 138 26.66 34.74 -10.85
N ASN A 139 27.43 35.19 -11.84
CA ASN A 139 28.61 34.46 -12.31
C ASN A 139 29.75 34.46 -11.30
N GLU A 140 29.97 35.58 -10.62
CA GLU A 140 30.98 35.76 -9.58
C GLU A 140 30.56 35.16 -8.22
N PHE A 141 29.28 35.29 -7.88
CA PHE A 141 28.70 34.90 -6.59
C PHE A 141 27.69 33.76 -6.75
N LYS A 142 28.18 32.52 -6.60
CA LYS A 142 27.41 31.29 -6.78
C LYS A 142 26.34 31.05 -5.72
N GLU A 143 26.42 31.76 -4.61
CA GLU A 143 25.39 31.81 -3.59
C GLU A 143 24.15 32.63 -4.02
N VAL A 144 24.27 33.50 -5.03
CA VAL A 144 23.14 34.28 -5.55
C VAL A 144 22.30 33.39 -6.47
N GLU A 145 21.07 33.08 -6.05
CA GLU A 145 20.17 32.19 -6.81
C GLU A 145 19.31 32.94 -7.81
N THR A 146 18.74 34.08 -7.44
CA THR A 146 17.86 34.86 -8.31
C THR A 146 17.74 36.33 -7.88
N CYS A 147 17.16 37.15 -8.75
CA CYS A 147 16.79 38.53 -8.47
C CYS A 147 15.28 38.72 -8.66
N VAL A 148 14.63 39.37 -7.69
CA VAL A 148 13.20 39.68 -7.71
C VAL A 148 13.03 41.19 -7.57
N GLU A 149 12.34 41.82 -8.52
CA GLU A 149 11.95 43.23 -8.39
C GLU A 149 10.54 43.34 -7.80
N CYS A 150 10.37 44.19 -6.80
CA CYS A 150 9.11 44.35 -6.08
C CYS A 150 8.78 45.82 -5.77
N SER A 151 7.52 46.08 -5.40
CA SER A 151 7.13 47.33 -4.73
C SER A 151 6.40 47.00 -3.43
N ALA A 152 6.92 47.52 -2.33
CA ALA A 152 6.18 47.49 -1.06
C ALA A 152 4.99 48.47 -1.06
N LYS A 153 5.01 49.50 -1.92
CA LYS A 153 3.99 50.57 -1.99
C LYS A 153 2.77 50.15 -2.80
N ILE A 154 3.01 49.54 -3.95
CA ILE A 154 2.01 48.84 -4.74
C ILE A 154 2.38 47.37 -4.53
N PRO A 155 1.70 46.60 -3.64
CA PRO A 155 2.15 45.29 -3.15
C PRO A 155 2.28 44.27 -4.29
N LEU A 156 3.36 44.41 -5.04
CA LEU A 156 3.67 43.76 -6.30
C LEU A 156 4.96 42.99 -6.08
N ASN A 157 4.93 41.70 -6.37
CA ASN A 157 6.04 40.76 -6.19
C ASN A 157 6.56 40.64 -4.74
N VAL A 158 5.84 41.17 -3.73
CA VAL A 158 6.26 41.11 -2.32
C VAL A 158 6.22 39.67 -1.81
N SER A 159 5.15 38.93 -2.10
CA SER A 159 5.00 37.53 -1.71
C SER A 159 6.03 36.63 -2.40
N GLU A 160 6.38 36.97 -3.64
CA GLU A 160 7.29 36.27 -4.52
C GLU A 160 8.72 36.29 -3.97
N VAL A 161 9.16 37.39 -3.35
CA VAL A 161 10.45 37.46 -2.64
C VAL A 161 10.56 36.35 -1.59
N PHE A 162 9.53 36.18 -0.77
CA PHE A 162 9.53 35.18 0.30
C PHE A 162 9.32 33.76 -0.24
N TYR A 163 8.56 33.61 -1.32
CA TYR A 163 8.39 32.35 -2.02
C TYR A 163 9.71 31.83 -2.60
N PHE A 164 10.45 32.66 -3.35
CA PHE A 164 11.75 32.28 -3.90
C PHE A 164 12.79 32.03 -2.83
N ALA A 165 12.77 32.81 -1.74
CA ALA A 165 13.64 32.59 -0.59
C ALA A 165 13.39 31.22 0.08
N GLN A 166 12.13 30.82 0.26
CA GLN A 166 11.80 29.48 0.77
C GLN A 166 12.26 28.38 -0.20
N LYS A 167 11.97 28.53 -1.50
CA LYS A 167 12.36 27.56 -2.52
C LYS A 167 13.87 27.33 -2.60
N ALA A 168 14.67 28.38 -2.53
CA ALA A 168 16.13 28.27 -2.58
C ALA A 168 16.70 27.42 -1.42
N VAL A 169 16.05 27.44 -0.26
CA VAL A 169 16.42 26.60 0.91
C VAL A 169 15.90 25.17 0.74
N LEU A 170 14.66 25.03 0.31
CA LEU A 170 13.98 23.74 0.23
C LEU A 170 14.36 22.94 -1.01
N HIS A 171 14.91 23.56 -2.05
CA HIS A 171 15.25 22.92 -3.31
C HIS A 171 16.60 23.42 -3.86
N PRO A 172 17.70 23.24 -3.11
CA PRO A 172 18.97 23.87 -3.44
C PRO A 172 19.52 23.38 -4.79
N THR A 173 20.00 24.30 -5.61
CA THR A 173 20.58 23.98 -6.94
C THR A 173 21.98 23.35 -6.82
N ALA A 174 22.75 23.82 -5.83
CA ALA A 174 24.17 23.52 -5.68
C ALA A 174 24.54 22.02 -5.67
N PRO A 175 23.83 21.09 -5.01
CA PRO A 175 24.19 19.67 -5.06
C PRO A 175 23.81 18.98 -6.39
N LEU A 176 22.85 19.56 -7.15
CA LEU A 176 22.31 18.93 -8.35
C LEU A 176 23.10 19.27 -9.61
N TYR A 177 23.48 20.54 -9.77
CA TYR A 177 23.88 21.09 -11.07
C TYR A 177 25.07 22.03 -10.96
N ASP A 178 25.95 21.99 -11.95
CA ASP A 178 27.03 22.96 -12.12
C ASP A 178 26.62 24.03 -13.13
N SER A 179 26.47 25.27 -12.66
CA SER A 179 26.05 26.39 -13.50
C SER A 179 27.12 26.88 -14.47
N ARG A 180 28.40 26.53 -14.27
CA ARG A 180 29.50 26.94 -15.17
C ARG A 180 29.62 26.01 -16.36
N ASP A 181 29.60 24.71 -16.07
CA ASP A 181 29.77 23.67 -17.09
C ASP A 181 28.43 23.25 -17.72
N HIS A 182 27.32 23.76 -17.19
CA HIS A 182 25.96 23.45 -17.60
C HIS A 182 25.63 21.94 -17.58
N VAL A 183 26.12 21.23 -16.56
CA VAL A 183 25.96 19.78 -16.41
C VAL A 183 25.49 19.37 -15.01
N LEU A 184 24.79 18.24 -14.93
CA LEU A 184 24.47 17.59 -13.66
C LEU A 184 25.75 17.14 -12.95
N LYS A 185 25.79 17.31 -11.62
CA LYS A 185 26.91 16.85 -10.81
C LYS A 185 26.94 15.31 -10.72
N PRO A 186 28.12 14.68 -10.58
CA PRO A 186 28.24 13.21 -10.57
C PRO A 186 27.37 12.50 -9.53
N ALA A 187 27.19 13.08 -8.34
CA ALA A 187 26.33 12.53 -7.30
C ALA A 187 24.85 12.53 -7.70
N CYS A 188 24.38 13.61 -8.34
CA CYS A 188 23.02 13.73 -8.85
C CYS A 188 22.77 12.74 -9.98
N VAL A 189 23.71 12.63 -10.92
CA VAL A 189 23.68 11.63 -11.99
C VAL A 189 23.59 10.22 -11.40
N LYS A 190 24.42 9.88 -10.41
CA LYS A 190 24.37 8.55 -9.76
C LYS A 190 23.01 8.29 -9.11
N ALA A 191 22.44 9.29 -8.43
CA ALA A 191 21.14 9.16 -7.78
C ALA A 191 20.02 8.93 -8.79
N LEU A 192 19.96 9.75 -9.85
CA LEU A 192 18.97 9.65 -10.92
C LEU A 192 19.10 8.36 -11.74
N LYS A 193 20.33 7.89 -12.02
CA LYS A 193 20.55 6.59 -12.68
C LYS A 193 20.01 5.43 -11.83
N ARG A 194 20.20 5.48 -10.51
CA ARG A 194 19.60 4.49 -9.61
C ARG A 194 18.07 4.54 -9.70
N ILE A 195 17.48 5.73 -9.67
CA ILE A 195 16.03 5.92 -9.75
C ILE A 195 15.50 5.36 -11.08
N PHE A 196 16.12 5.70 -12.20
CA PHE A 196 15.80 5.16 -13.51
C PHE A 196 15.75 3.62 -13.49
N LYS A 197 16.82 2.98 -12.98
CA LYS A 197 16.88 1.51 -12.87
C LYS A 197 15.84 0.90 -11.95
N LEU A 198 15.29 1.64 -11.00
CA LEU A 198 14.21 1.17 -10.13
C LEU A 198 12.84 1.35 -10.79
N CYS A 199 12.69 2.36 -11.64
CA CYS A 199 11.45 2.63 -12.39
C CYS A 199 11.31 1.79 -13.65
N ASP A 200 12.42 1.37 -14.24
CA ASP A 200 12.49 0.38 -15.33
C ASP A 200 12.13 -0.98 -14.72
N MET A 201 10.87 -1.39 -14.82
CA MET A 201 10.34 -2.54 -14.09
C MET A 201 10.72 -3.84 -14.79
N ASN A 202 10.64 -3.84 -16.12
CA ASN A 202 10.94 -5.01 -16.96
C ASN A 202 12.45 -5.15 -17.27
N LYS A 203 13.29 -4.18 -16.86
CA LYS A 203 14.75 -4.13 -17.06
C LYS A 203 15.18 -4.16 -18.51
N ASP A 204 14.36 -3.61 -19.41
CA ASP A 204 14.66 -3.49 -20.83
C ASP A 204 15.56 -2.28 -21.15
N GLY A 205 15.78 -1.38 -20.18
CA GLY A 205 16.63 -0.21 -20.29
C GLY A 205 15.94 1.02 -20.89
N VAL A 206 14.61 1.02 -21.03
CA VAL A 206 13.79 2.18 -21.33
C VAL A 206 12.71 2.37 -20.27
N LEU A 207 12.12 3.57 -20.21
CA LEU A 207 10.90 3.83 -19.46
C LEU A 207 9.77 4.04 -20.46
N ASP A 208 8.91 3.05 -20.60
CA ASP A 208 7.77 3.09 -21.51
C ASP A 208 6.63 3.98 -20.95
N PRO A 209 5.53 4.23 -21.69
CA PRO A 209 4.44 5.07 -21.18
C PRO A 209 3.75 4.47 -19.94
N VAL A 210 3.78 3.15 -19.76
CA VAL A 210 3.24 2.48 -18.58
C VAL A 210 4.14 2.79 -17.39
N GLU A 211 5.44 2.52 -17.48
CA GLU A 211 6.44 2.76 -16.44
C GLU A 211 6.58 4.24 -16.08
N LEU A 212 6.51 5.15 -17.07
CA LEU A 212 6.48 6.59 -16.82
C LEU A 212 5.21 7.01 -16.07
N ASN A 213 4.06 6.43 -16.43
CA ASN A 213 2.83 6.66 -15.67
C ASN A 213 2.85 5.97 -14.31
N GLU A 214 3.57 4.86 -14.12
CA GLU A 214 3.78 4.28 -12.79
C GLU A 214 4.62 5.22 -11.92
N PHE A 215 5.73 5.71 -12.49
CA PHE A 215 6.62 6.68 -11.89
C PHE A 215 5.92 7.99 -11.50
N GLN A 216 4.95 8.43 -12.31
CA GLN A 216 4.21 9.67 -12.10
C GLN A 216 2.95 9.51 -11.28
N ALA A 217 2.17 8.47 -11.54
CA ALA A 217 0.76 8.39 -11.19
C ALA A 217 0.40 7.34 -10.16
N SER A 218 1.33 6.51 -9.66
CA SER A 218 0.88 5.36 -8.87
C SER A 218 1.66 5.02 -7.61
N PRO A 219 0.95 4.83 -6.48
CA PRO A 219 1.23 3.65 -5.68
C PRO A 219 0.81 2.43 -6.51
N ARG A 220 1.76 1.74 -7.14
CA ARG A 220 1.46 0.50 -7.86
C ARG A 220 1.95 -0.73 -7.11
N PHE A 221 1.07 -1.73 -7.10
CA PHE A 221 1.32 -3.16 -6.90
C PHE A 221 2.00 -3.60 -5.60
N VAL A 222 1.18 -3.75 -4.57
CA VAL A 222 1.35 -4.87 -3.62
C VAL A 222 0.63 -6.06 -4.24
N SER A 223 1.38 -7.00 -4.81
CA SER A 223 0.97 -8.39 -4.69
C SER A 223 1.00 -8.72 -3.19
N SER A 224 -0.10 -9.23 -2.65
CA SER A 224 -0.28 -9.71 -1.27
C SER A 224 -0.33 -8.67 -0.14
N PHE A 225 -1.55 -8.46 0.38
CA PHE A 225 -1.87 -8.17 1.79
C PHE A 225 -1.39 -6.85 2.45
N HIS A 226 -2.37 -6.23 3.12
CA HIS A 226 -2.32 -5.08 4.04
C HIS A 226 -2.15 -3.68 3.43
N LEU A 227 -3.23 -2.89 3.47
CA LEU A 227 -3.09 -1.50 3.91
C LEU A 227 -4.20 -1.12 4.90
N SER A 228 -3.79 -1.10 6.15
CA SER A 228 -4.28 -0.17 7.17
C SER A 228 -4.10 1.27 6.72
N SER A 229 -4.92 2.15 7.29
CA SER A 229 -4.89 3.61 7.15
C SER A 229 -3.49 4.26 7.21
N ARG A 230 -3.38 5.38 6.46
CA ARG A 230 -2.38 6.47 6.47
C ARG A 230 -1.37 6.53 5.31
N THR A 231 -1.48 7.64 4.57
CA THR A 231 -0.46 8.31 3.75
C THR A 231 0.19 7.51 2.62
N ASP A 232 -0.47 7.59 1.46
CA ASP A 232 0.05 7.56 0.10
C ASP A 232 1.53 8.06 -0.01
N GLN A 233 2.48 7.12 -0.09
CA GLN A 233 3.92 7.43 -0.19
C GLN A 233 4.57 6.81 -1.44
N ARG A 234 3.86 6.76 -2.59
CA ARG A 234 4.48 6.43 -3.90
C ARG A 234 4.18 7.31 -5.11
N LYS A 235 3.45 8.40 -4.95
CA LYS A 235 3.34 9.41 -6.01
C LYS A 235 4.56 10.35 -6.06
N CYS A 236 5.25 10.45 -7.19
CA CYS A 236 6.13 11.61 -7.45
C CYS A 236 5.29 12.86 -7.70
N PHE A 237 4.13 12.71 -8.36
CA PHE A 237 3.20 13.80 -8.70
C PHE A 237 1.75 13.31 -8.55
N ASP A 238 0.79 14.21 -8.28
CA ASP A 238 -0.59 13.81 -7.91
C ASP A 238 -1.47 13.36 -9.09
N ALA A 239 -0.97 13.39 -10.34
CA ALA A 239 -1.71 13.03 -11.55
C ALA A 239 -0.84 12.32 -12.61
N PRO A 240 -1.37 11.29 -13.32
CA PRO A 240 -0.74 10.73 -14.51
C PRO A 240 -0.64 11.79 -15.62
N LEU A 241 0.40 11.68 -16.44
CA LEU A 241 0.47 12.45 -17.67
C LEU A 241 -0.54 11.94 -18.69
N GLN A 242 -1.17 12.88 -19.40
CA GLN A 242 -1.93 12.55 -20.59
C GLN A 242 -0.97 12.07 -21.69
N LEU A 243 -1.45 11.15 -22.54
CA LEU A 243 -0.64 10.57 -23.63
C LEU A 243 0.02 11.66 -24.51
N GLN A 244 -0.70 12.76 -24.74
CA GLN A 244 -0.25 13.90 -25.52
C GLN A 244 0.92 14.67 -24.88
N GLU A 245 0.99 14.69 -23.55
CA GLU A 245 2.06 15.34 -22.79
C GLU A 245 3.33 14.46 -22.79
N LEU A 246 3.16 13.14 -22.71
CA LEU A 246 4.24 12.16 -22.87
C LEU A 246 4.86 12.21 -24.27
N GLU A 247 4.04 12.33 -25.32
CA GLU A 247 4.51 12.52 -26.69
C GLU A 247 5.32 13.82 -26.83
N GLY A 248 4.83 14.94 -26.28
CA GLY A 248 5.55 16.21 -26.28
C GLY A 248 6.91 16.15 -25.57
N ILE A 249 6.99 15.45 -24.44
CA ILE A 249 8.27 15.22 -23.73
C ILE A 249 9.22 14.39 -24.60
N ARG A 250 8.74 13.33 -25.25
CA ARG A 250 9.55 12.47 -26.12
C ARG A 250 10.09 13.21 -27.33
N GLU A 251 9.25 13.99 -28.00
CA GLU A 251 9.69 14.81 -29.13
C GLU A 251 10.78 15.80 -28.71
N MET A 252 10.60 16.45 -27.56
CA MET A 252 11.58 17.39 -27.02
C MET A 252 12.93 16.71 -26.73
N VAL A 253 12.92 15.54 -26.10
CA VAL A 253 14.13 14.75 -25.82
C VAL A 253 14.79 14.29 -27.12
N ASN A 254 14.01 13.75 -28.06
CA ASN A 254 14.53 13.22 -29.32
C ASN A 254 15.16 14.32 -30.20
N GLN A 255 14.72 15.57 -30.09
CA GLN A 255 15.30 16.71 -30.80
C GLN A 255 16.62 17.21 -30.22
N HIS A 256 16.88 16.98 -28.93
CA HIS A 256 17.99 17.63 -28.20
C HIS A 256 18.98 16.65 -27.55
N ALA A 257 18.64 15.36 -27.46
CA ALA A 257 19.48 14.32 -26.89
C ALA A 257 19.47 13.08 -27.79
N ASP A 258 20.51 12.94 -28.62
CA ASP A 258 20.70 11.78 -29.48
C ASP A 258 20.73 10.49 -28.64
N GLY A 259 19.85 9.53 -28.97
CA GLY A 259 19.70 8.28 -28.21
C GLY A 259 18.94 8.44 -26.88
N GLY A 260 18.31 9.60 -26.63
CA GLY A 260 17.48 9.84 -25.46
C GLY A 260 16.13 9.10 -25.47
N VAL A 261 15.68 8.65 -26.63
CA VAL A 261 14.43 7.87 -26.81
C VAL A 261 14.75 6.61 -27.62
N ARG A 262 14.24 5.46 -27.19
CA ARG A 262 14.37 4.17 -27.89
C ARG A 262 13.05 3.39 -27.76
N ASP A 263 12.58 2.82 -28.87
CA ASP A 263 11.33 2.02 -28.93
C ASP A 263 10.10 2.72 -28.34
N GLY A 264 10.06 4.05 -28.46
CA GLY A 264 9.00 4.87 -27.88
C GLY A 264 9.10 5.07 -26.36
N GLY A 265 10.10 4.51 -25.67
CA GLY A 265 10.39 4.75 -24.26
C GLY A 265 11.56 5.74 -24.05
N LEU A 266 11.65 6.29 -22.84
CA LEU A 266 12.74 7.20 -22.45
C LEU A 266 13.96 6.39 -21.99
N THR A 267 15.14 6.63 -22.55
CA THR A 267 16.36 5.94 -22.12
C THR A 267 16.95 6.59 -20.87
N GLU A 268 17.95 5.97 -20.23
CA GLU A 268 18.69 6.56 -19.11
C GLU A 268 19.24 7.95 -19.47
N LEU A 269 19.72 8.12 -20.71
CA LEU A 269 20.23 9.40 -21.22
C LEU A 269 19.10 10.43 -21.36
N GLY A 270 17.95 10.02 -21.90
CA GLY A 270 16.78 10.88 -22.01
C GLY A 270 16.23 11.32 -20.65
N PHE A 271 16.24 10.42 -19.67
CA PHE A 271 15.82 10.72 -18.30
C PHE A 271 16.72 11.75 -17.62
N LEU A 272 18.05 11.59 -17.74
CA LEU A 272 19.01 12.58 -17.24
C LEU A 272 18.88 13.92 -17.95
N PHE A 273 18.66 13.91 -19.27
CA PHE A 273 18.44 15.12 -20.05
C PHE A 273 17.16 15.86 -19.61
N LEU A 274 16.06 15.13 -19.39
CA LEU A 274 14.80 15.70 -18.91
C LEU A 274 14.98 16.43 -17.56
N HIS A 275 15.66 15.80 -16.60
CA HIS A 275 15.98 16.44 -15.32
C HIS A 275 16.93 17.63 -15.46
N THR A 276 17.85 17.60 -16.42
CA THR A 276 18.70 18.74 -16.76
C THR A 276 17.85 19.93 -17.22
N ILE A 277 16.86 19.69 -18.10
CA ILE A 277 15.95 20.73 -18.58
C ILE A 277 15.07 21.28 -17.46
N PHE A 278 14.57 20.45 -16.54
CA PHE A 278 13.81 20.93 -15.38
C PHE A 278 14.63 21.91 -14.55
N ILE A 279 15.89 21.57 -14.27
CA ILE A 279 16.79 22.44 -13.51
C ILE A 279 17.08 23.74 -14.27
N GLN A 280 17.41 23.66 -15.56
CA GLN A 280 17.70 24.83 -16.39
C GLN A 280 16.49 25.78 -16.52
N ARG A 281 15.27 25.26 -16.43
CA ARG A 281 14.02 26.04 -16.45
C ARG A 281 13.57 26.49 -15.05
N GLY A 282 14.41 26.38 -14.03
CA GLY A 282 14.09 26.79 -12.65
C GLY A 282 13.08 25.89 -11.92
N ARG A 283 12.75 24.72 -12.48
CA ARG A 283 11.84 23.71 -11.88
C ARG A 283 12.62 22.69 -11.03
N LEU A 284 13.40 23.21 -10.08
CA LEU A 284 14.23 22.40 -9.17
C LEU A 284 13.40 21.46 -8.30
N GLU A 285 12.19 21.92 -7.91
CA GLU A 285 11.24 21.17 -7.11
C GLU A 285 10.91 19.80 -7.70
N THR A 286 10.70 19.72 -9.02
CA THR A 286 10.37 18.48 -9.73
C THR A 286 11.45 17.43 -9.52
N THR A 287 12.73 17.81 -9.63
CA THR A 287 13.86 16.89 -9.44
C THR A 287 14.02 16.51 -7.97
N TRP A 288 13.87 17.47 -7.05
CA TRP A 288 13.99 17.21 -5.62
C TRP A 288 12.86 16.34 -5.06
N THR A 289 11.64 16.51 -5.56
CA THR A 289 10.50 15.67 -5.20
C THR A 289 10.80 14.22 -5.56
N VAL A 290 11.28 13.97 -6.78
CA VAL A 290 11.73 12.63 -7.22
C VAL A 290 12.85 12.10 -6.32
N LEU A 291 13.90 12.89 -6.06
CA LEU A 291 15.01 12.45 -5.20
C LEU A 291 14.55 12.08 -3.78
N ARG A 292 13.76 12.94 -3.14
CA ARG A 292 13.25 12.70 -1.77
C ARG A 292 12.34 11.49 -1.71
N LYS A 293 11.55 11.27 -2.77
CA LYS A 293 10.67 10.11 -2.88
C LYS A 293 11.44 8.79 -2.79
N PHE A 294 12.61 8.75 -3.41
CA PHE A 294 13.50 7.60 -3.40
C PHE A 294 14.47 7.61 -2.21
N GLY A 295 14.19 8.40 -1.17
CA GLY A 295 14.91 8.39 0.11
C GLY A 295 16.15 9.27 0.17
N TYR A 296 16.43 10.08 -0.86
CA TYR A 296 17.63 10.93 -0.87
C TYR A 296 17.45 12.21 -0.03
N ALA A 297 18.49 12.53 0.74
CA ALA A 297 18.64 13.79 1.44
C ALA A 297 19.29 14.88 0.56
N GLU A 298 19.48 16.07 1.12
CA GLU A 298 20.10 17.22 0.45
C GLU A 298 21.55 16.97 -0.01
N ASP A 299 22.25 16.03 0.62
CA ASP A 299 23.60 15.59 0.25
C ASP A 299 23.62 14.44 -0.79
N LEU A 300 22.44 14.08 -1.31
CA LEU A 300 22.23 12.99 -2.28
C LEU A 300 22.66 11.62 -1.75
N ARG A 301 22.58 11.41 -0.43
CA ARG A 301 22.67 10.09 0.21
C ARG A 301 21.29 9.63 0.67
N LEU A 302 21.09 8.31 0.69
CA LEU A 302 19.88 7.73 1.27
C LEU A 302 19.87 7.96 2.78
N THR A 303 18.73 8.39 3.32
CA THR A 303 18.60 8.65 4.76
C THR A 303 18.68 7.36 5.57
N GLU A 304 19.15 7.47 6.82
CA GLU A 304 19.18 6.32 7.72
C GLU A 304 17.77 5.78 8.00
N GLU A 305 16.78 6.66 8.17
CA GLU A 305 15.37 6.27 8.36
C GLU A 305 14.82 5.51 7.16
N PHE A 306 15.27 5.84 5.95
CA PHE A 306 14.89 5.10 4.75
C PHE A 306 15.55 3.72 4.75
N LEU A 307 16.84 3.58 5.03
CA LEU A 307 17.53 2.28 5.00
C LEU A 307 17.18 1.36 6.19
N TRP A 308 16.99 1.94 7.36
CA TRP A 308 16.76 1.25 8.63
C TRP A 308 15.53 1.84 9.33
N PRO A 309 14.32 1.59 8.78
CA PRO A 309 13.09 1.99 9.44
C PRO A 309 12.99 1.33 10.82
N LYS A 310 12.29 1.98 11.75
CA LYS A 310 12.12 1.45 13.10
C LYS A 310 11.38 0.11 13.06
N PHE A 311 12.03 -0.93 13.57
CA PHE A 311 11.50 -2.30 13.60
C PHE A 311 11.91 -2.98 14.91
N ASP A 312 10.98 -3.06 15.86
CA ASP A 312 11.25 -3.55 17.21
C ASP A 312 11.01 -5.08 17.30
N VAL A 313 12.05 -5.83 17.67
CA VAL A 313 11.98 -7.30 17.82
C VAL A 313 11.98 -7.67 19.31
N PRO A 314 10.89 -8.26 19.84
CA PRO A 314 10.83 -8.65 21.25
C PRO A 314 11.83 -9.77 21.60
N PRO A 315 12.28 -9.86 22.88
CA PRO A 315 13.20 -10.91 23.31
C PRO A 315 12.66 -12.33 23.10
N GLY A 316 13.48 -13.19 22.50
CA GLY A 316 13.14 -14.60 22.23
C GLY A 316 12.29 -14.84 20.98
N CYS A 317 11.91 -13.77 20.27
CA CYS A 317 11.35 -13.83 18.92
C CYS A 317 12.48 -13.88 17.87
N SER A 318 12.11 -14.20 16.63
CA SER A 318 12.96 -14.11 15.43
C SER A 318 12.25 -13.31 14.35
N VAL A 319 12.99 -12.92 13.33
CA VAL A 319 12.45 -12.25 12.14
C VAL A 319 12.54 -13.20 10.96
N GLU A 320 11.45 -13.30 10.20
CA GLU A 320 11.37 -14.06 8.95
C GLU A 320 10.89 -13.13 7.83
N LEU A 321 11.08 -13.53 6.58
CA LEU A 321 10.39 -12.90 5.46
C LEU A 321 8.89 -13.16 5.59
N SER A 322 8.07 -12.14 5.34
CA SER A 322 6.64 -12.28 5.18
C SER A 322 6.30 -12.74 3.75
N PRO A 323 5.05 -13.14 3.45
CA PRO A 323 4.66 -13.48 2.08
C PRO A 323 4.96 -12.38 1.05
N PRO A 324 4.70 -11.08 1.32
CA PRO A 324 5.14 -9.99 0.44
C PRO A 324 6.66 -9.92 0.24
N GLY A 325 7.44 -10.20 1.30
CA GLY A 325 8.91 -10.24 1.21
C GLY A 325 9.41 -11.37 0.30
N TYR A 326 8.81 -12.56 0.40
CA TYR A 326 9.13 -13.67 -0.50
C TYR A 326 8.74 -13.34 -1.95
N GLN A 327 7.52 -12.82 -2.16
CA GLN A 327 7.06 -12.45 -3.50
C GLN A 327 8.02 -11.47 -4.16
N PHE A 328 8.42 -10.41 -3.45
CA PHE A 328 9.37 -9.44 -3.97
C PHE A 328 10.70 -10.06 -4.42
N PHE A 329 11.27 -10.95 -3.61
CA PHE A 329 12.54 -11.59 -3.97
C PHE A 329 12.38 -12.62 -5.10
N THR A 330 11.22 -13.25 -5.25
CA THR A 330 10.90 -14.10 -6.39
C THR A 330 10.78 -13.27 -7.67
N ASP A 331 9.99 -12.19 -7.65
CA ASP A 331 9.82 -11.30 -8.81
C ASP A 331 11.17 -10.72 -9.25
N LEU A 332 12.01 -10.32 -8.29
CA LEU A 332 13.34 -9.81 -8.54
C LEU A 332 14.26 -10.87 -9.16
N PHE A 333 14.14 -12.13 -8.75
CA PHE A 333 14.89 -13.23 -9.36
C PHE A 333 14.47 -13.43 -10.82
N GLU A 334 13.17 -13.61 -11.06
CA GLU A 334 12.62 -13.87 -12.40
C GLU A 334 12.89 -12.74 -13.38
N THR A 335 12.93 -11.49 -12.90
CA THR A 335 13.23 -10.32 -13.73
C THR A 335 14.68 -10.31 -14.22
N PHE A 336 15.62 -10.87 -13.45
CA PHE A 336 17.06 -10.85 -13.76
C PHE A 336 17.61 -12.17 -14.29
N ASP A 337 16.85 -13.27 -14.22
CA ASP A 337 17.10 -14.54 -14.91
C ASP A 337 16.78 -14.36 -16.40
N LYS A 338 17.76 -13.88 -17.18
CA LYS A 338 17.55 -13.45 -18.57
C LYS A 338 17.58 -14.62 -19.54
N ASP A 339 18.34 -15.66 -19.21
CA ASP A 339 18.41 -16.89 -20.00
C ASP A 339 17.32 -17.90 -19.62
N GLN A 340 16.51 -17.61 -18.58
CA GLN A 340 15.37 -18.41 -18.12
C GLN A 340 15.78 -19.83 -17.74
N ASP A 341 16.96 -19.97 -17.15
CA ASP A 341 17.52 -21.27 -16.75
C ASP A 341 17.16 -21.64 -15.30
N GLY A 342 16.48 -20.75 -14.57
CA GLY A 342 16.08 -20.94 -13.18
C GLY A 342 17.22 -20.74 -12.18
N ALA A 343 18.33 -20.14 -12.62
CA ALA A 343 19.49 -19.78 -11.82
C ALA A 343 20.02 -18.38 -12.18
N LEU A 344 20.69 -17.73 -11.22
CA LEU A 344 21.37 -16.46 -11.45
C LEU A 344 22.86 -16.71 -11.59
N ASN A 345 23.38 -16.45 -12.79
CA ASN A 345 24.81 -16.50 -13.06
C ASN A 345 25.54 -15.25 -12.46
N PRO A 346 26.89 -15.21 -12.42
CA PRO A 346 27.61 -14.10 -11.79
C PRO A 346 27.31 -12.71 -12.39
N SER A 347 27.01 -12.64 -13.69
CA SER A 347 26.73 -11.36 -14.37
C SER A 347 25.34 -10.85 -14.04
N GLU A 348 24.35 -11.74 -13.99
CA GLU A 348 22.97 -11.41 -13.58
C GLU A 348 22.93 -11.00 -12.11
N LEU A 349 23.66 -11.69 -11.25
CA LEU A 349 23.77 -11.33 -9.85
C LEU A 349 24.42 -9.95 -9.65
N GLU A 350 25.44 -9.59 -10.43
CA GLU A 350 26.00 -8.24 -10.43
C GLU A 350 24.97 -7.20 -10.87
N ALA A 351 24.14 -7.53 -11.87
CA ALA A 351 23.08 -6.67 -12.35
C ALA A 351 21.96 -6.45 -11.30
N VAL A 352 21.54 -7.49 -10.58
CA VAL A 352 20.56 -7.40 -9.48
C VAL A 352 21.00 -6.37 -8.44
N PHE A 353 22.27 -6.41 -8.05
CA PHE A 353 22.81 -5.53 -7.01
C PHE A 353 23.31 -4.18 -7.53
N ALA A 354 23.10 -3.85 -8.81
CA ALA A 354 23.60 -2.61 -9.42
C ALA A 354 23.00 -1.31 -8.82
N THR A 355 21.86 -1.40 -8.13
CA THR A 355 21.20 -0.30 -7.40
C THR A 355 21.58 -0.22 -5.92
N SER A 356 22.46 -1.13 -5.47
CA SER A 356 22.93 -1.26 -4.09
C SER A 356 24.44 -0.95 -3.97
N PRO A 357 25.01 -0.88 -2.76
CA PRO A 357 26.46 -0.79 -2.57
C PRO A 357 27.26 -2.01 -3.07
N GLY A 358 26.58 -3.10 -3.46
CA GLY A 358 27.16 -4.36 -3.94
C GLY A 358 26.45 -5.56 -3.33
N ASN A 359 26.92 -6.78 -3.64
CA ASN A 359 26.36 -8.01 -3.07
C ASN A 359 26.60 -8.07 -1.54
N PRO A 360 25.54 -8.22 -0.70
CA PRO A 360 25.67 -8.23 0.76
C PRO A 360 26.50 -9.39 1.30
N TRP A 361 26.64 -10.46 0.51
CA TRP A 361 27.29 -11.71 0.89
C TRP A 361 28.68 -11.88 0.28
N ALA A 362 29.22 -10.85 -0.38
CA ALA A 362 30.53 -10.91 -1.05
C ALA A 362 31.67 -11.36 -0.13
N THR A 363 31.56 -11.13 1.18
CA THR A 363 32.57 -11.54 2.18
C THR A 363 32.30 -12.90 2.83
N GLN A 364 31.15 -13.54 2.54
CA GLN A 364 30.66 -14.74 3.20
C GLN A 364 30.87 -16.03 2.39
N LYS A 365 31.74 -16.00 1.37
CA LYS A 365 31.95 -17.11 0.41
C LYS A 365 30.69 -17.51 -0.38
N PHE A 366 29.70 -16.63 -0.49
CA PHE A 366 28.57 -16.83 -1.40
C PHE A 366 29.09 -17.05 -2.84
N PRO A 367 28.52 -18.00 -3.63
CA PRO A 367 27.31 -18.79 -3.38
C PRO A 367 27.52 -20.17 -2.72
N ASP A 368 28.70 -20.46 -2.15
CA ASP A 368 28.96 -21.75 -1.45
C ASP A 368 28.12 -21.91 -0.16
N THR A 369 27.37 -20.87 0.24
CA THR A 369 26.50 -20.86 1.42
C THR A 369 25.09 -21.37 1.16
N THR A 370 24.73 -21.61 -0.10
CA THR A 370 23.38 -22.02 -0.50
C THR A 370 23.40 -22.99 -1.69
N LEU A 371 22.23 -23.42 -2.15
CA LEU A 371 22.07 -24.26 -3.34
C LEU A 371 22.49 -23.51 -4.61
N THR A 372 23.21 -24.24 -5.47
CA THR A 372 23.52 -23.82 -6.84
C THR A 372 23.18 -24.97 -7.77
N ASP A 373 23.06 -24.66 -9.06
CA ASP A 373 23.03 -25.66 -10.11
C ASP A 373 24.42 -26.30 -10.32
N ASP A 374 24.54 -27.11 -11.37
CA ASP A 374 25.78 -27.79 -11.77
C ASP A 374 26.86 -26.83 -12.29
N THR A 375 26.48 -25.63 -12.74
CA THR A 375 27.41 -24.59 -13.23
C THR A 375 27.95 -23.70 -12.10
N GLY A 376 27.30 -23.74 -10.92
CA GLY A 376 27.61 -22.90 -9.77
C GLY A 376 26.78 -21.61 -9.70
N ALA A 377 25.79 -21.45 -10.58
CA ALA A 377 24.79 -20.39 -10.58
C ALA A 377 23.73 -20.62 -9.47
N VAL A 378 23.19 -19.53 -8.93
CA VAL A 378 22.34 -19.58 -7.73
C VAL A 378 20.90 -19.86 -8.14
N THR A 379 20.33 -21.00 -7.73
CA THR A 379 18.93 -21.32 -8.06
C THR A 379 17.94 -20.44 -7.30
N LEU A 380 16.68 -20.36 -7.76
CA LEU A 380 15.61 -19.64 -7.04
C LEU A 380 15.48 -20.12 -5.58
N GLN A 381 15.52 -21.44 -5.35
CA GLN A 381 15.49 -22.01 -4.01
C GLN A 381 16.70 -21.56 -3.17
N GLY A 382 17.90 -21.55 -3.77
CA GLY A 382 19.11 -21.07 -3.11
C GLY A 382 19.07 -19.58 -2.79
N TRP A 383 18.47 -18.77 -3.67
CA TRP A 383 18.26 -17.34 -3.52
C TRP A 383 17.32 -17.01 -2.35
N LEU A 384 16.13 -17.63 -2.31
CA LEU A 384 15.16 -17.43 -1.23
C LEU A 384 15.68 -17.95 0.12
N ALA A 385 16.39 -19.09 0.11
CA ALA A 385 17.05 -19.62 1.30
C ALA A 385 18.10 -18.64 1.85
N GLN A 386 18.92 -18.03 0.99
CA GLN A 386 19.94 -17.08 1.39
C GLN A 386 19.34 -15.80 2.00
N TRP A 387 18.25 -15.27 1.44
CA TRP A 387 17.53 -14.13 2.02
C TRP A 387 16.85 -14.47 3.35
N SER A 388 16.32 -15.69 3.48
CA SER A 388 15.73 -16.20 4.73
C SER A 388 16.78 -16.29 5.83
N MET A 389 17.97 -16.82 5.54
CA MET A 389 19.10 -16.84 6.46
C MET A 389 19.55 -15.42 6.83
N THR A 390 19.66 -14.52 5.85
CA THR A 390 20.07 -13.13 6.09
C THR A 390 19.07 -12.43 7.02
N THR A 391 17.78 -12.64 6.81
CA THR A 391 16.71 -12.04 7.63
C THR A 391 16.71 -12.57 9.06
N LEU A 392 16.93 -13.88 9.23
CA LEU A 392 17.01 -14.50 10.55
C LEU A 392 18.22 -14.00 11.35
N LEU A 393 19.39 -13.88 10.71
CA LEU A 393 20.65 -13.54 11.38
C LEU A 393 20.86 -12.02 11.52
N ASP A 394 20.41 -11.23 10.55
CA ASP A 394 20.55 -9.78 10.50
C ASP A 394 19.48 -9.10 9.62
N HIS A 395 18.25 -9.03 10.14
CA HIS A 395 17.12 -8.36 9.48
C HIS A 395 17.39 -6.90 9.08
N LYS A 396 18.33 -6.19 9.72
CA LYS A 396 18.67 -4.81 9.35
C LYS A 396 19.34 -4.75 7.98
N THR A 397 20.15 -5.75 7.64
CA THR A 397 20.72 -5.89 6.30
C THR A 397 19.60 -6.15 5.29
N THR A 398 18.63 -7.02 5.60
CA THR A 398 17.47 -7.23 4.73
C THR A 398 16.69 -5.95 4.49
N LEU A 399 16.37 -5.17 5.53
CA LEU A 399 15.65 -3.88 5.39
C LEU A 399 16.40 -2.88 4.50
N ALA A 400 17.72 -2.76 4.68
CA ALA A 400 18.54 -1.88 3.85
C ALA A 400 18.56 -2.34 2.39
N TYR A 401 18.59 -3.65 2.13
CA TYR A 401 18.58 -4.16 0.76
C TYR A 401 17.21 -4.11 0.10
N LEU A 402 16.12 -4.29 0.83
CA LEU A 402 14.77 -3.97 0.36
C LEU A 402 14.68 -2.50 -0.08
N ALA A 403 15.32 -1.59 0.67
CA ALA A 403 15.44 -0.19 0.29
C ALA A 403 16.25 0.02 -1.00
N TYR A 404 17.43 -0.61 -1.09
CA TYR A 404 18.32 -0.47 -2.23
C TYR A 404 17.70 -1.00 -3.52
N LEU A 405 17.06 -2.17 -3.43
CA LEU A 405 16.46 -2.91 -4.54
C LEU A 405 15.05 -2.42 -4.91
N GLY A 406 14.43 -1.57 -4.08
CA GLY A 406 13.18 -0.90 -4.40
C GLY A 406 11.92 -1.70 -4.07
N TYR A 407 11.90 -2.41 -2.94
CA TYR A 407 10.71 -3.12 -2.45
C TYR A 407 9.44 -2.27 -2.57
N PRO A 408 8.34 -2.76 -3.16
CA PRO A 408 7.25 -1.93 -3.67
C PRO A 408 6.22 -1.43 -2.65
N ASP A 409 6.24 -1.93 -1.42
CA ASP A 409 5.19 -1.61 -0.45
C ASP A 409 5.72 -0.75 0.70
N GLU A 410 4.84 0.02 1.32
CA GLU A 410 5.12 0.77 2.54
C GLU A 410 4.04 0.46 3.61
N PRO A 411 4.40 0.32 4.90
CA PRO A 411 5.74 0.48 5.43
C PRO A 411 6.64 -0.69 5.00
N ARG A 412 7.89 -0.43 4.60
CA ARG A 412 8.83 -1.46 4.11
C ARG A 412 9.05 -2.64 5.07
N THR A 413 8.76 -2.42 6.34
CA THR A 413 8.74 -3.44 7.39
C THR A 413 7.70 -4.54 7.14
N SER A 414 6.71 -4.32 6.26
CA SER A 414 5.70 -5.31 5.84
C SER A 414 6.32 -6.53 5.15
N ALA A 415 7.50 -6.38 4.54
CA ALA A 415 8.26 -7.48 3.95
C ALA A 415 8.80 -8.47 4.99
N LEU A 416 8.75 -8.12 6.28
CA LEU A 416 9.24 -8.92 7.38
C LEU A 416 8.11 -9.25 8.35
N GLN A 417 8.22 -10.41 9.00
CA GLN A 417 7.31 -10.81 10.07
C GLN A 417 8.09 -11.20 11.33
N VAL A 418 7.56 -10.82 12.49
CA VAL A 418 8.11 -11.20 13.79
C VAL A 418 7.42 -12.48 14.27
N THR A 419 8.22 -13.51 14.50
CA THR A 419 7.74 -14.81 14.98
C THR A 419 7.34 -14.76 16.46
N ARG A 420 6.56 -15.74 16.91
CA ARG A 420 6.26 -15.93 18.33
C ARG A 420 7.53 -16.22 19.13
N SER A 421 7.49 -15.93 20.43
CA SER A 421 8.62 -16.25 21.32
C SER A 421 8.85 -17.76 21.38
N ARG A 422 10.10 -18.21 21.21
CA ARG A 422 10.51 -19.63 21.30
C ARG A 422 10.05 -20.30 22.60
N LYS A 423 9.98 -19.56 23.71
CA LYS A 423 9.52 -20.07 25.01
C LYS A 423 8.04 -20.45 25.00
N VAL A 424 7.23 -19.79 24.17
CA VAL A 424 5.80 -20.09 24.01
C VAL A 424 5.62 -21.30 23.10
N ASP A 425 6.34 -21.34 21.98
CA ASP A 425 6.34 -22.49 21.05
C ASP A 425 6.73 -23.78 21.78
N ARG A 426 7.84 -23.76 22.54
CA ARG A 426 8.30 -24.91 23.35
C ARG A 426 7.29 -25.35 24.42
N ARG A 427 6.49 -24.44 24.99
CA ARG A 427 5.47 -24.78 25.99
C ARG A 427 4.20 -25.36 25.38
N LYS A 428 3.81 -24.89 24.19
CA LYS A 428 2.56 -25.30 23.52
C LYS A 428 2.74 -26.52 22.62
N GLY A 429 3.97 -26.91 22.29
CA GLY A 429 4.26 -28.03 21.40
C GLY A 429 3.86 -27.78 19.94
N ASN A 430 3.58 -26.54 19.55
CA ASN A 430 3.19 -26.16 18.19
C ASN A 430 4.12 -25.04 17.70
N VAL A 431 4.91 -25.35 16.67
CA VAL A 431 5.87 -24.43 16.05
C VAL A 431 5.35 -23.99 14.69
N SER A 432 5.05 -22.70 14.54
CA SER A 432 4.55 -22.12 13.28
C SER A 432 5.63 -21.44 12.45
N ARG A 433 6.89 -21.58 12.83
CA ARG A 433 8.04 -20.92 12.18
C ARG A 433 8.43 -21.66 10.90
N ASN A 434 9.05 -20.91 9.98
CA ASN A 434 9.51 -21.43 8.70
C ASN A 434 11.02 -21.52 8.61
N VAL A 435 11.77 -20.77 9.43
CA VAL A 435 13.24 -20.75 9.39
C VAL A 435 13.80 -21.19 10.75
N PHE A 436 14.66 -22.20 10.73
CA PHE A 436 15.24 -22.82 11.92
C PHE A 436 16.76 -22.68 11.96
N LEU A 437 17.29 -22.31 13.13
CA LEU A 437 18.74 -22.19 13.33
C LEU A 437 19.30 -23.43 14.05
N CYS A 438 20.25 -24.09 13.42
CA CYS A 438 20.95 -25.25 13.93
C CYS A 438 22.43 -24.95 14.18
N TYR A 439 22.91 -25.28 15.37
CA TYR A 439 24.33 -25.20 15.71
C TYR A 439 24.99 -26.57 15.54
N VAL A 440 26.06 -26.62 14.74
CA VAL A 440 26.82 -27.84 14.47
C VAL A 440 28.12 -27.81 15.28
N CYS A 441 28.18 -28.60 16.35
CA CYS A 441 29.27 -28.60 17.34
C CYS A 441 30.05 -29.91 17.31
N GLY A 442 31.37 -29.85 17.51
CA GLY A 442 32.20 -31.06 17.46
C GLY A 442 33.70 -30.78 17.33
N ALA A 443 34.52 -31.81 17.59
CA ALA A 443 35.97 -31.67 17.58
C ALA A 443 36.53 -31.23 16.21
N ALA A 444 37.73 -30.66 16.20
CA ALA A 444 38.44 -30.38 14.94
C ALA A 444 38.65 -31.68 14.16
N GLY A 445 38.33 -31.69 12.87
CA GLY A 445 38.44 -32.88 12.02
C GLY A 445 37.27 -33.88 12.13
N SER A 446 36.24 -33.58 12.93
CA SER A 446 35.06 -34.47 13.09
C SER A 446 34.08 -34.48 11.91
N GLY A 447 34.40 -33.86 10.77
CA GLY A 447 33.55 -33.91 9.57
C GLY A 447 32.41 -32.87 9.50
N LYS A 448 32.35 -31.89 10.42
CA LYS A 448 31.32 -30.83 10.43
C LYS A 448 31.16 -30.10 9.08
N THR A 449 32.25 -29.56 8.53
CA THR A 449 32.20 -28.83 7.26
C THR A 449 31.77 -29.72 6.10
N SER A 450 32.17 -31.00 6.09
CA SER A 450 31.72 -31.97 5.10
C SER A 450 30.21 -32.23 5.20
N LEU A 451 29.66 -32.25 6.41
CA LEU A 451 28.21 -32.36 6.64
C LEU A 451 27.45 -31.14 6.08
N LEU A 452 27.91 -29.92 6.38
CA LEU A 452 27.33 -28.68 5.83
C LEU A 452 27.39 -28.65 4.30
N ARG A 453 28.49 -29.10 3.70
CA ARG A 453 28.64 -29.18 2.23
C ARG A 453 27.71 -30.24 1.62
N SER A 454 27.58 -31.39 2.27
CA SER A 454 26.67 -32.45 1.85
C SER A 454 25.22 -31.98 1.88
N PHE A 455 24.83 -31.21 2.91
CA PHE A 455 23.51 -30.60 3.03
C PHE A 455 23.15 -29.67 1.86
N LEU A 456 24.15 -29.00 1.28
CA LEU A 456 24.03 -28.16 0.08
C LEU A 456 24.26 -28.92 -1.24
N LYS A 457 24.35 -30.26 -1.20
CA LYS A 457 24.68 -31.11 -2.38
C LYS A 457 26.01 -30.75 -3.06
N LYS A 458 26.95 -30.16 -2.32
CA LYS A 458 28.28 -29.78 -2.85
C LYS A 458 29.24 -30.97 -2.82
N PRO A 459 30.22 -31.03 -3.73
CA PRO A 459 31.18 -32.14 -3.75
C PRO A 459 32.05 -32.18 -2.49
N PHE A 460 32.37 -33.41 -2.07
CA PHE A 460 33.30 -33.70 -0.99
C PHE A 460 34.70 -33.17 -1.31
N ARG A 461 35.40 -32.63 -0.31
CA ARG A 461 36.78 -32.16 -0.43
C ARG A 461 37.68 -33.07 0.40
N GLU A 462 38.72 -33.63 -0.21
CA GLU A 462 39.70 -34.48 0.50
C GLU A 462 40.66 -33.68 1.38
N ALA A 463 40.96 -32.43 1.00
CA ALA A 463 41.85 -31.57 1.75
C ALA A 463 41.16 -31.05 3.03
N TYR A 464 41.81 -31.24 4.19
CA TYR A 464 41.34 -30.69 5.45
C TYR A 464 41.70 -29.21 5.58
N GLU A 465 40.69 -28.36 5.72
CA GLU A 465 40.83 -26.95 6.03
C GLU A 465 40.24 -26.66 7.41
N PRO A 466 41.05 -26.18 8.38
CA PRO A 466 40.54 -25.82 9.70
C PRO A 466 39.53 -24.67 9.64
N THR A 467 38.37 -24.85 10.30
CA THR A 467 37.37 -23.80 10.50
C THR A 467 37.93 -22.70 11.41
N THR A 468 38.26 -21.55 10.83
CA THR A 468 38.85 -20.40 11.56
C THR A 468 37.83 -19.34 11.94
N LYS A 469 36.71 -19.27 11.21
CA LYS A 469 35.61 -18.32 11.39
C LYS A 469 34.29 -19.09 11.43
N MET A 470 33.22 -18.43 11.85
CA MET A 470 31.87 -18.98 11.74
C MET A 470 31.49 -19.17 10.26
N ILE A 471 30.90 -20.31 9.93
CA ILE A 471 30.36 -20.63 8.60
C ILE A 471 28.87 -20.88 8.77
N SER A 472 28.05 -20.19 7.97
CA SER A 472 26.60 -20.39 7.91
C SER A 472 26.25 -20.92 6.53
N VAL A 473 25.42 -21.95 6.47
CA VAL A 473 24.81 -22.46 5.22
C VAL A 473 23.31 -22.60 5.39
N VAL A 474 22.56 -22.56 4.30
CA VAL A 474 21.09 -22.66 4.34
C VAL A 474 20.57 -23.46 3.16
N ASN A 475 19.54 -24.26 3.41
CA ASN A 475 18.80 -24.98 2.39
C ASN A 475 17.32 -25.12 2.81
N ALA A 476 16.44 -25.36 1.85
CA ALA A 476 15.06 -25.78 2.10
C ALA A 476 15.01 -27.30 2.35
N VAL A 477 14.12 -27.70 3.25
CA VAL A 477 13.82 -29.08 3.66
C VAL A 477 12.30 -29.25 3.70
N ASP A 478 11.81 -30.42 3.29
CA ASP A 478 10.38 -30.74 3.35
C ASP A 478 10.08 -31.46 4.68
N ILE A 479 9.12 -30.94 5.45
CA ILE A 479 8.65 -31.52 6.71
C ILE A 479 7.12 -31.52 6.65
N ASP A 480 6.51 -32.70 6.71
CA ASP A 480 5.06 -32.90 6.66
C ASP A 480 4.38 -32.26 5.42
N GLY A 481 5.05 -32.26 4.27
CA GLY A 481 4.57 -31.65 3.03
C GLY A 481 4.64 -30.12 3.02
N SER A 482 5.35 -29.52 3.98
CA SER A 482 5.61 -28.08 4.07
C SER A 482 7.10 -27.79 3.90
N GLU A 483 7.45 -26.90 2.97
CA GLU A 483 8.83 -26.43 2.82
C GLU A 483 9.23 -25.53 4.00
N LYS A 484 10.37 -25.84 4.61
CA LYS A 484 10.99 -25.10 5.72
C LYS A 484 12.46 -24.81 5.39
N TYR A 485 13.03 -23.75 5.94
CA TYR A 485 14.45 -23.42 5.77
C TYR A 485 15.24 -23.80 7.01
N LEU A 486 16.34 -24.52 6.80
CA LEU A 486 17.26 -24.92 7.87
C LEU A 486 18.62 -24.24 7.67
N VAL A 487 19.00 -23.40 8.64
CA VAL A 487 20.27 -22.68 8.69
C VAL A 487 21.23 -23.47 9.58
N LEU A 488 22.33 -23.98 9.04
CA LEU A 488 23.37 -24.66 9.80
C LEU A 488 24.55 -23.70 10.05
N GLN A 489 24.95 -23.55 11.31
CA GLN A 489 26.13 -22.78 11.71
C GLN A 489 27.20 -23.66 12.33
N GLU A 490 28.38 -23.68 11.72
CA GLU A 490 29.60 -24.26 12.27
C GLU A 490 30.49 -23.16 12.84
N PHE A 491 31.11 -23.43 13.99
CA PHE A 491 32.02 -22.50 14.66
C PHE A 491 33.47 -22.97 14.60
N GLY A 492 34.39 -22.04 14.39
CA GLY A 492 35.80 -22.28 14.69
C GLY A 492 36.03 -22.43 16.20
N SER A 493 37.08 -23.14 16.60
CA SER A 493 37.33 -23.53 18.01
C SER A 493 37.33 -22.36 19.01
N LYS A 494 37.77 -21.16 18.60
CA LYS A 494 37.70 -19.95 19.44
C LYS A 494 36.28 -19.41 19.61
N TYR A 495 35.49 -19.46 18.55
CA TYR A 495 34.12 -18.91 18.52
C TYR A 495 33.11 -19.88 19.14
N GLU A 496 33.34 -21.20 19.07
CA GLU A 496 32.46 -22.22 19.66
C GLU A 496 32.27 -21.98 21.16
N ALA A 497 33.37 -21.86 21.91
CA ALA A 497 33.31 -21.61 23.34
C ALA A 497 32.68 -20.24 23.68
N GLU A 498 32.92 -19.20 22.88
CA GLU A 498 32.32 -17.88 23.10
C GLU A 498 30.80 -17.90 22.87
N THR A 499 30.35 -18.54 21.79
CA THR A 499 28.94 -18.68 21.44
C THR A 499 28.19 -19.50 22.48
N LEU A 500 28.73 -20.65 22.88
CA LEU A 500 28.07 -21.57 23.81
C LEU A 500 28.06 -21.07 25.26
N ARG A 501 28.97 -20.17 25.64
CA ARG A 501 28.93 -19.49 26.95
C ARG A 501 27.86 -18.40 27.04
N ASN A 502 27.44 -17.86 25.90
CA ASN A 502 26.53 -16.73 25.86
C ASN A 502 25.09 -17.24 25.72
N SER A 503 24.34 -17.23 26.82
CA SER A 503 22.95 -17.70 26.85
C SER A 503 22.07 -16.99 25.82
N LYS A 504 22.33 -15.71 25.51
CA LYS A 504 21.58 -14.98 24.48
C LYS A 504 21.82 -15.51 23.08
N LYS A 505 23.00 -16.07 22.79
CA LYS A 505 23.33 -16.70 21.50
C LYS A 505 22.76 -18.12 21.44
N THR A 506 22.93 -18.92 22.50
CA THR A 506 22.39 -20.29 22.55
C THR A 506 20.86 -20.31 22.54
N ASP A 507 20.19 -19.32 23.13
CA ASP A 507 18.73 -19.18 23.09
C ASP A 507 18.17 -18.93 21.68
N LEU A 508 19.02 -18.54 20.72
CA LEU A 508 18.63 -18.40 19.30
C LEU A 508 18.59 -19.76 18.58
N ALA A 509 19.37 -20.74 19.05
CA ALA A 509 19.42 -22.06 18.44
C ALA A 509 18.13 -22.83 18.70
N ASP A 510 17.59 -23.40 17.63
CA ASP A 510 16.41 -24.26 17.67
C ASP A 510 16.81 -25.71 17.90
N VAL A 511 17.97 -26.11 17.39
CA VAL A 511 18.54 -27.46 17.55
C VAL A 511 20.08 -27.40 17.61
N ILE A 512 20.70 -28.32 18.34
CA ILE A 512 22.15 -28.53 18.32
C ILE A 512 22.46 -29.92 17.76
N VAL A 513 23.27 -29.97 16.72
CA VAL A 513 23.80 -31.20 16.14
C VAL A 513 25.22 -31.42 16.66
N TYR A 514 25.37 -32.45 17.48
CA TYR A 514 26.67 -32.88 17.99
C TYR A 514 27.30 -33.90 17.06
N VAL A 515 28.40 -33.50 16.43
CA VAL A 515 29.10 -34.28 15.41
C VAL A 515 30.37 -34.89 15.99
N HIS A 516 30.43 -36.22 15.99
CA HIS A 516 31.65 -36.96 16.30
C HIS A 516 32.12 -37.79 15.09
N ASP A 517 33.38 -38.19 15.13
CA ASP A 517 34.01 -39.05 14.13
C ASP A 517 33.97 -40.48 14.65
N SER A 518 33.29 -41.37 13.93
CA SER A 518 33.16 -42.77 14.33
C SER A 518 34.50 -43.53 14.36
N SER A 519 35.51 -43.05 13.64
CA SER A 519 36.87 -43.62 13.59
C SER A 519 37.83 -43.01 14.63
N ASP A 520 37.50 -41.85 15.22
CA ASP A 520 38.31 -41.25 16.28
C ASP A 520 37.81 -41.64 17.66
N THR A 521 38.68 -42.30 18.43
CA THR A 521 38.42 -42.74 19.80
C THR A 521 38.07 -41.62 20.80
N ASN A 522 38.42 -40.35 20.55
CA ASN A 522 38.22 -39.26 21.52
C ASN A 522 37.11 -38.27 21.14
N SER A 523 36.61 -38.32 19.90
CA SER A 523 35.71 -37.31 19.35
C SER A 523 34.35 -37.26 20.06
N PHE A 524 33.83 -38.40 20.54
CA PHE A 524 32.57 -38.44 21.27
C PHE A 524 32.67 -37.79 22.67
N SER A 525 33.79 -38.00 23.37
CA SER A 525 34.03 -37.39 24.68
C SER A 525 34.07 -35.86 24.60
N TYR A 526 34.53 -35.30 23.48
CA TYR A 526 34.50 -33.85 23.24
C TYR A 526 33.08 -33.28 23.30
N ILE A 527 32.15 -33.86 22.54
CA ILE A 527 30.77 -33.37 22.46
C ILE A 527 29.97 -33.62 23.73
N SER A 528 30.23 -34.73 24.43
CA SER A 528 29.61 -35.00 25.75
C SER A 528 30.05 -33.96 26.79
N ASN A 529 31.36 -33.68 26.86
CA ASN A 529 31.91 -32.68 27.76
C ASN A 529 31.38 -31.27 27.45
N LEU A 530 31.30 -30.93 26.17
CA LEU A 530 30.79 -29.62 25.73
C LEU A 530 29.32 -29.43 26.12
N ARG A 531 28.46 -30.45 25.93
CA ARG A 531 27.05 -30.40 26.36
C ARG A 531 26.92 -30.18 27.86
N GLN A 532 27.69 -30.93 28.67
CA GLN A 532 27.66 -30.82 30.12
C GLN A 532 28.20 -29.48 30.62
N GLN A 533 29.34 -29.03 30.06
CA GLN A 533 30.03 -27.81 30.46
C GLN A 533 29.16 -26.56 30.32
N TYR A 534 28.32 -26.51 29.27
CA TYR A 534 27.49 -25.34 28.95
C TYR A 534 26.00 -25.52 29.29
N SER A 535 25.61 -26.64 29.90
CA SER A 535 24.22 -26.89 30.35
C SER A 535 23.18 -26.69 29.25
N LEU A 536 23.42 -27.30 28.08
CA LEU A 536 22.65 -27.11 26.85
C LEU A 536 21.40 -28.02 26.76
N ASP A 537 21.07 -28.72 27.84
CA ASP A 537 20.04 -29.77 27.90
C ASP A 537 18.60 -29.27 27.62
N HIS A 538 18.40 -27.96 27.64
CA HIS A 538 17.11 -27.30 27.38
C HIS A 538 16.86 -27.03 25.89
N ILE A 539 17.81 -27.34 25.01
CA ILE A 539 17.72 -27.19 23.56
C ILE A 539 17.62 -28.61 22.95
N PRO A 540 16.73 -28.85 21.98
CA PRO A 540 16.70 -30.11 21.23
C PRO A 540 18.07 -30.47 20.64
N THR A 541 18.47 -31.74 20.72
CA THR A 541 19.80 -32.19 20.31
C THR A 541 19.76 -33.47 19.49
N LEU A 542 20.58 -33.51 18.43
CA LEU A 542 20.83 -34.71 17.62
C LEU A 542 22.31 -35.08 17.70
N PHE A 543 22.62 -36.37 17.79
CA PHE A 543 23.99 -36.88 17.70
C PHE A 543 24.23 -37.49 16.33
N VAL A 544 25.35 -37.13 15.70
CA VAL A 544 25.73 -37.59 14.36
C VAL A 544 27.13 -38.21 14.40
N ALA A 545 27.23 -39.44 13.90
CA ALA A 545 28.46 -40.20 13.76
C ALA A 545 28.94 -40.12 12.31
N THR A 546 29.93 -39.29 12.03
CA THR A 546 30.48 -39.12 10.67
C THR A 546 31.55 -40.17 10.35
N LYS A 547 31.94 -40.21 9.07
CA LYS A 547 32.99 -41.10 8.53
C LYS A 547 32.66 -42.58 8.72
N SER A 548 31.40 -42.94 8.54
CA SER A 548 30.93 -44.32 8.66
C SER A 548 31.50 -45.27 7.59
N ASP A 549 32.22 -44.72 6.60
CA ASP A 549 33.04 -45.48 5.63
C ASP A 549 34.36 -46.00 6.22
N LEU A 550 34.79 -45.48 7.37
CA LEU A 550 35.99 -45.91 8.08
C LEU A 550 35.68 -46.95 9.15
N ASP A 551 36.70 -47.64 9.64
CA ASP A 551 36.56 -48.63 10.71
C ASP A 551 36.03 -47.97 12.00
N LEU A 552 34.94 -48.54 12.53
CA LEU A 552 34.31 -48.08 13.77
C LEU A 552 35.28 -48.25 14.94
N ALA A 553 35.67 -47.15 15.57
CA ALA A 553 36.52 -47.13 16.75
C ALA A 553 35.69 -47.14 18.04
N GLN A 554 36.14 -47.94 19.02
CA GLN A 554 35.57 -47.91 20.36
C GLN A 554 35.85 -46.56 21.04
N GLN A 555 34.79 -45.86 21.46
CA GLN A 555 34.91 -44.51 22.00
C GLN A 555 35.43 -44.55 23.45
N ARG A 556 36.44 -43.71 23.75
CA ARG A 556 37.05 -43.54 25.08
C ARG A 556 36.19 -42.64 25.96
N HIS A 557 35.01 -43.15 26.28
CA HIS A 557 34.00 -42.51 27.11
C HIS A 557 33.46 -43.54 28.12
N GLU A 558 32.88 -43.10 29.24
CA GLU A 558 32.35 -43.99 30.28
C GLU A 558 31.31 -44.99 29.75
N VAL A 559 30.58 -44.59 28.72
CA VAL A 559 29.62 -45.40 27.96
C VAL A 559 29.74 -45.16 26.47
N GLN A 560 29.37 -46.15 25.65
CA GLN A 560 29.33 -46.00 24.20
C GLN A 560 28.21 -45.02 23.76
N PRO A 561 28.33 -44.39 22.56
CA PRO A 561 27.42 -43.33 22.12
C PRO A 561 25.93 -43.71 22.11
N ASP A 562 25.60 -44.93 21.70
CA ASP A 562 24.24 -45.47 21.68
C ASP A 562 23.65 -45.60 23.09
N VAL A 563 24.45 -46.10 24.04
CA VAL A 563 24.08 -46.21 25.45
C VAL A 563 23.94 -44.83 26.09
N TYR A 564 24.82 -43.88 25.73
CA TYR A 564 24.74 -42.51 26.21
C TYR A 564 23.42 -41.84 25.82
N CYS A 565 23.05 -41.89 24.52
CA CYS A 565 21.81 -41.30 24.04
C CYS A 565 20.57 -41.93 24.70
N ARG A 566 20.51 -43.27 24.77
CA ARG A 566 19.39 -43.99 25.40
C ARG A 566 19.20 -43.62 26.87
N ARG A 567 20.29 -43.42 27.63
CA ARG A 567 20.21 -42.98 29.04
C ARG A 567 19.62 -41.59 29.22
N LEU A 568 19.69 -40.76 28.19
CA LEU A 568 19.17 -39.40 28.18
C LEU A 568 17.79 -39.30 27.50
N GLY A 569 17.22 -40.43 27.06
CA GLY A 569 15.97 -40.43 26.28
C GLY A 569 16.12 -39.84 24.87
N LEU A 570 17.34 -39.82 24.32
CA LEU A 570 17.64 -39.32 22.98
C LEU A 570 17.75 -40.46 21.97
N GLN A 571 17.50 -40.14 20.70
CA GLN A 571 17.78 -41.06 19.59
C GLN A 571 19.26 -41.42 19.53
N VAL A 572 19.55 -42.66 19.11
CA VAL A 572 20.93 -43.13 18.92
C VAL A 572 21.61 -42.35 17.79
N PRO A 573 22.95 -42.23 17.80
CA PRO A 573 23.63 -41.40 16.81
C PRO A 573 23.37 -41.84 15.36
N VAL A 574 23.05 -40.87 14.49
CA VAL A 574 22.83 -41.12 13.06
C VAL A 574 24.18 -41.25 12.36
N ALA A 575 24.42 -42.40 11.72
CA ALA A 575 25.65 -42.65 10.98
C ALA A 575 25.58 -42.03 9.57
N VAL A 576 26.58 -41.21 9.22
CA VAL A 576 26.63 -40.49 7.94
C VAL A 576 28.00 -40.60 7.27
N CYS A 577 27.99 -40.72 5.94
CA CYS A 577 29.19 -40.64 5.11
C CYS A 577 29.02 -39.60 4.01
N ALA A 578 29.70 -38.45 4.18
CA ALA A 578 29.72 -37.39 3.17
C ALA A 578 30.46 -37.79 1.88
N LYS A 579 31.31 -38.84 1.90
CA LYS A 579 32.09 -39.29 0.75
C LYS A 579 31.28 -40.18 -0.20
N SER A 580 30.44 -41.06 0.33
CA SER A 580 29.60 -41.99 -0.45
C SER A 580 28.18 -41.45 -0.70
N GLY A 581 27.84 -40.27 -0.17
CA GLY A 581 26.48 -39.72 -0.26
C GLY A 581 25.46 -40.51 0.56
N GLN A 582 25.90 -41.44 1.42
CA GLN A 582 25.03 -42.12 2.38
C GLN A 582 24.73 -41.18 3.54
N THR A 583 23.74 -40.31 3.34
CA THR A 583 23.05 -39.61 4.42
C THR A 583 21.81 -40.44 4.75
N ALA A 584 21.83 -41.20 5.85
CA ALA A 584 20.56 -41.60 6.47
C ALA A 584 19.88 -40.30 6.85
N ASP A 585 18.84 -39.88 6.12
CA ASP A 585 18.34 -38.51 6.03
C ASP A 585 18.20 -37.86 7.42
N PRO A 586 19.23 -37.17 7.95
CA PRO A 586 19.21 -36.69 9.32
C PRO A 586 18.38 -35.40 9.43
N TYR A 587 17.76 -34.99 8.32
CA TYR A 587 17.06 -33.73 8.13
C TYR A 587 15.55 -33.90 8.00
N ILE A 588 15.05 -35.14 7.83
CA ILE A 588 13.63 -35.48 7.96
C ILE A 588 13.39 -35.86 9.42
N MET A 589 12.60 -35.06 10.13
CA MET A 589 12.08 -35.44 11.44
C MET A 589 10.89 -36.38 11.23
N ASP A 590 11.16 -37.67 11.01
CA ASP A 590 10.12 -38.71 10.92
C ASP A 590 9.34 -38.84 12.26
N GLU A 591 8.04 -39.17 12.11
CA GLU A 591 6.87 -39.13 13.01
C GLU A 591 6.96 -39.72 14.45
N ASP A 592 8.13 -40.04 15.02
CA ASP A 592 8.22 -40.71 16.34
C ASP A 592 8.45 -39.76 17.53
N MET A 593 7.90 -38.53 17.49
CA MET A 593 7.76 -37.68 18.69
C MET A 593 6.31 -37.61 19.17
N ASP A 594 5.68 -38.77 19.33
CA ASP A 594 4.49 -38.94 20.16
C ASP A 594 4.82 -38.58 21.62
N PHE A 595 4.40 -37.39 22.02
CA PHE A 595 4.01 -37.14 23.40
C PHE A 595 2.71 -37.92 23.66
N ASP A 596 2.78 -39.20 24.03
CA ASP A 596 1.66 -39.80 24.73
C ASP A 596 2.04 -40.75 25.87
N SER A 597 1.43 -40.45 27.00
CA SER A 597 1.12 -41.33 28.12
C SER A 597 0.57 -42.66 27.63
N GLY A 598 1.36 -43.71 27.81
CA GLY A 598 1.05 -45.02 27.23
C GLY A 598 -0.27 -45.64 27.66
N VAL A 599 -0.95 -46.27 26.70
CA VAL A 599 -1.64 -47.57 26.83
C VAL A 599 -1.58 -48.24 25.44
N GLY A 600 -1.07 -49.47 25.36
CA GLY A 600 -0.74 -50.13 24.08
C GLY A 600 -1.93 -50.65 23.25
N PRO A 601 -1.71 -51.06 21.97
CA PRO A 601 -2.76 -51.46 21.06
C PRO A 601 -2.92 -52.99 20.94
N ALA A 602 -4.13 -53.43 20.53
CA ALA A 602 -4.42 -54.76 20.03
C ALA A 602 -4.67 -54.72 18.50
N PRO A 603 -4.35 -55.77 17.72
CA PRO A 603 -4.27 -55.70 16.26
C PRO A 603 -5.49 -56.30 15.55
N GLN A 604 -5.79 -55.80 14.35
CA GLN A 604 -6.51 -56.42 13.21
C GLN A 604 -6.84 -55.28 12.23
N MET A 605 -6.87 -55.36 10.90
CA MET A 605 -6.62 -56.38 9.88
C MET A 605 -6.61 -55.60 8.55
N VAL A 606 -5.70 -55.91 7.63
CA VAL A 606 -5.73 -55.42 6.24
C VAL A 606 -6.75 -56.27 5.44
N PRO A 607 -7.43 -55.72 4.42
CA PRO A 607 -7.10 -56.22 3.09
C PRO A 607 -7.07 -55.19 1.95
N GLN A 608 -6.23 -55.58 1.00
CA GLN A 608 -5.85 -55.11 -0.33
C GLN A 608 -6.93 -54.74 -1.37
N GLN A 609 -6.53 -53.76 -2.19
CA GLN A 609 -6.54 -53.70 -3.67
C GLN A 609 -7.76 -53.20 -4.47
N ALA A 610 -7.50 -52.06 -5.13
CA ALA A 610 -7.45 -51.84 -6.58
C ALA A 610 -8.71 -51.42 -7.39
N LEU A 611 -8.51 -50.31 -8.10
CA LEU A 611 -9.03 -49.91 -9.42
C LEU A 611 -10.54 -49.65 -9.55
N GLN A 612 -10.90 -48.36 -9.64
CA GLN A 612 -11.77 -47.84 -10.71
C GLN A 612 -11.73 -46.32 -10.80
N ASN A 613 -11.17 -45.83 -11.91
CA ASN A 613 -11.58 -44.56 -12.51
C ASN A 613 -13.08 -44.65 -12.82
N ASN A 614 -13.87 -43.72 -12.29
CA ASN A 614 -15.06 -43.19 -12.95
C ASN A 614 -15.49 -41.89 -12.26
N GLY A 615 -15.78 -40.87 -13.08
CA GLY A 615 -16.16 -39.55 -12.61
C GLY A 615 -17.33 -39.57 -11.64
N GLN A 616 -17.20 -38.82 -10.55
CA GLN A 616 -18.29 -38.53 -9.63
C GLN A 616 -18.71 -37.08 -9.79
N GLN A 617 -19.91 -36.90 -10.35
CA GLN A 617 -20.78 -35.79 -10.01
C GLN A 617 -20.86 -35.70 -8.48
N MET A 618 -20.46 -34.56 -7.92
CA MET A 618 -20.67 -34.19 -6.52
C MET A 618 -22.18 -34.11 -6.26
N THR A 619 -22.77 -35.20 -5.77
CA THR A 619 -24.07 -35.16 -5.08
C THR A 619 -23.81 -34.58 -3.68
N GLY A 620 -24.22 -33.33 -3.45
CA GLY A 620 -23.90 -32.57 -2.24
C GLY A 620 -24.51 -33.16 -0.96
N ASP A 621 -23.72 -33.10 0.11
CA ASP A 621 -24.19 -33.26 1.49
C ASP A 621 -25.12 -32.09 1.85
N PRO A 622 -26.40 -32.32 2.24
CA PRO A 622 -27.32 -31.26 2.63
C PRO A 622 -26.88 -30.46 3.87
N GLY A 623 -25.88 -30.93 4.63
CA GLY A 623 -25.23 -30.19 5.71
C GLY A 623 -24.11 -29.23 5.29
N ARG A 624 -23.61 -29.32 4.04
CA ARG A 624 -22.50 -28.51 3.52
C ARG A 624 -22.95 -27.09 3.20
N LYS A 625 -22.27 -26.08 3.73
CA LYS A 625 -22.56 -24.66 3.48
C LYS A 625 -21.89 -24.22 2.18
N MET A 626 -22.69 -23.80 1.20
CA MET A 626 -22.23 -23.40 -0.13
C MET A 626 -22.83 -22.03 -0.48
N LEU A 627 -22.08 -21.19 -1.19
CA LEU A 627 -22.48 -19.85 -1.61
C LEU A 627 -22.30 -19.66 -3.11
N ASP A 628 -23.38 -19.32 -3.80
CA ASP A 628 -23.35 -18.79 -5.17
C ASP A 628 -23.58 -17.27 -5.09
N LEU A 629 -22.60 -16.49 -5.54
CA LEU A 629 -22.62 -15.03 -5.51
C LEU A 629 -22.50 -14.49 -6.94
N VAL A 630 -23.45 -13.68 -7.40
CA VAL A 630 -23.41 -13.07 -8.74
C VAL A 630 -23.24 -11.57 -8.65
N PHE A 631 -22.21 -11.03 -9.30
CA PHE A 631 -22.06 -9.60 -9.53
C PHE A 631 -22.78 -9.21 -10.81
N VAL A 632 -23.72 -8.27 -10.69
CA VAL A 632 -24.37 -7.63 -11.84
C VAL A 632 -23.79 -6.21 -11.94
N GLN A 633 -22.94 -5.99 -12.92
CA GLN A 633 -22.08 -4.81 -13.00
C GLN A 633 -22.47 -3.94 -14.19
N ASP A 634 -22.88 -2.71 -13.87
CA ASP A 634 -23.02 -1.64 -14.85
C ASP A 634 -21.64 -1.28 -15.45
N CYS A 635 -21.59 -1.17 -16.78
CA CYS A 635 -20.40 -0.86 -17.56
C CYS A 635 -20.54 0.41 -18.43
N THR A 636 -21.48 1.30 -18.11
CA THR A 636 -21.62 2.61 -18.76
C THR A 636 -20.57 3.61 -18.28
N GLY A 637 -20.49 4.78 -18.92
CA GLY A 637 -19.35 5.70 -18.82
C GLY A 637 -19.01 6.19 -17.40
N SER A 638 -19.96 6.28 -16.49
CA SER A 638 -19.77 6.75 -15.10
C SER A 638 -19.21 5.67 -14.15
N GLN A 639 -19.30 4.40 -14.53
CA GLN A 639 -18.95 3.28 -13.65
C GLN A 639 -17.46 2.95 -13.55
N GLY A 640 -16.58 3.68 -14.24
CA GLY A 640 -15.15 3.33 -14.35
C GLY A 640 -14.46 3.13 -13.00
N SER A 641 -14.81 3.94 -11.98
CA SER A 641 -14.26 3.81 -10.62
C SER A 641 -14.77 2.58 -9.87
N TYR A 642 -16.04 2.20 -10.05
CA TYR A 642 -16.66 1.04 -9.42
C TYR A 642 -16.22 -0.26 -10.10
N ILE A 643 -16.12 -0.31 -11.43
CA ILE A 643 -15.52 -1.44 -12.16
C ILE A 643 -14.09 -1.66 -11.69
N SER A 644 -13.30 -0.58 -11.63
CA SER A 644 -11.90 -0.66 -11.15
C SER A 644 -11.82 -1.16 -9.71
N SER A 645 -12.73 -0.71 -8.83
CA SER A 645 -12.78 -1.16 -7.43
C SER A 645 -13.23 -2.62 -7.32
N ALA A 646 -14.25 -3.05 -8.07
CA ALA A 646 -14.70 -4.44 -8.11
C ALA A 646 -13.59 -5.37 -8.61
N THR A 647 -12.93 -5.03 -9.73
CA THR A 647 -11.80 -5.80 -10.29
C THR A 647 -10.64 -5.89 -9.31
N ARG A 648 -10.30 -4.79 -8.63
CA ARG A 648 -9.20 -4.76 -7.65
C ARG A 648 -9.49 -5.61 -6.41
N ASN A 649 -10.74 -5.58 -5.94
CA ASN A 649 -11.10 -6.12 -4.64
C ASN A 649 -11.75 -7.50 -4.68
N ILE A 650 -12.08 -8.06 -5.85
CA ILE A 650 -12.81 -9.33 -5.96
C ILE A 650 -12.12 -10.50 -5.25
N GLU A 651 -10.79 -10.60 -5.34
CA GLU A 651 -10.00 -11.62 -4.64
C GLU A 651 -10.06 -11.42 -3.13
N GLN A 652 -9.94 -10.18 -2.65
CA GLN A 652 -10.05 -9.84 -1.23
C GLN A 652 -11.46 -10.10 -0.67
N ILE A 653 -12.50 -9.77 -1.43
CA ILE A 653 -13.89 -10.04 -1.07
C ILE A 653 -14.08 -11.56 -0.88
N CYS A 654 -13.62 -12.36 -1.83
CA CYS A 654 -13.71 -13.82 -1.75
C CYS A 654 -12.87 -14.39 -0.61
N ALA A 655 -11.65 -13.87 -0.40
CA ALA A 655 -10.78 -14.25 0.69
C ALA A 655 -11.43 -13.96 2.05
N HIS A 656 -11.96 -12.75 2.28
CA HIS A 656 -12.64 -12.40 3.53
C HIS A 656 -13.91 -13.25 3.78
N ILE A 657 -14.66 -13.60 2.73
CA ILE A 657 -15.80 -14.52 2.84
C ILE A 657 -15.31 -15.90 3.29
N PHE A 658 -14.19 -16.40 2.74
CA PHE A 658 -13.62 -17.69 3.10
C PHE A 658 -13.02 -17.69 4.53
N GLU A 659 -12.18 -16.69 4.84
CA GLU A 659 -11.54 -16.47 6.14
C GLU A 659 -12.53 -16.26 7.28
N SER A 660 -13.79 -15.89 6.97
CA SER A 660 -14.87 -15.83 7.96
C SER A 660 -15.18 -17.18 8.64
N GLY A 661 -14.66 -18.29 8.09
CA GLY A 661 -14.88 -19.65 8.58
C GLY A 661 -16.30 -20.18 8.35
N LYS A 662 -17.12 -19.49 7.55
CA LYS A 662 -18.49 -19.89 7.23
C LYS A 662 -18.55 -20.97 6.13
N LEU A 663 -17.53 -21.04 5.28
CA LEU A 663 -17.35 -22.02 4.21
C LEU A 663 -16.20 -22.97 4.58
N GLN A 664 -16.25 -24.22 4.13
CA GLN A 664 -15.28 -25.26 4.53
C GLN A 664 -14.18 -25.45 3.49
N MET A 665 -14.55 -25.41 2.22
CA MET A 665 -13.66 -25.63 1.09
C MET A 665 -13.76 -24.47 0.09
N THR A 666 -12.71 -24.22 -0.67
CA THR A 666 -12.66 -23.15 -1.68
C THR A 666 -13.75 -23.29 -2.74
N GLU A 667 -14.15 -24.52 -3.06
CA GLU A 667 -15.20 -24.82 -4.05
C GLU A 667 -16.63 -24.58 -3.50
N ASP A 668 -16.76 -24.31 -2.21
CA ASP A 668 -18.04 -23.92 -1.61
C ASP A 668 -18.48 -22.53 -2.10
N LEU A 669 -17.53 -21.67 -2.47
CA LEU A 669 -17.79 -20.38 -3.08
C LEU A 669 -17.71 -20.50 -4.62
N ARG A 670 -18.77 -20.05 -5.30
CA ARG A 670 -18.72 -19.75 -6.73
C ARG A 670 -19.15 -18.32 -6.97
N VAL A 671 -18.42 -17.63 -7.82
CA VAL A 671 -18.73 -16.26 -8.21
C VAL A 671 -19.13 -16.23 -9.68
N GLY A 672 -20.25 -15.57 -9.96
CA GLY A 672 -20.74 -15.27 -11.30
C GLY A 672 -20.63 -13.79 -11.61
N LEU A 673 -20.51 -13.45 -12.90
CA LEU A 673 -20.45 -12.09 -13.38
C LEU A 673 -21.38 -11.90 -14.57
N VAL A 674 -22.24 -10.88 -14.47
CA VAL A 674 -23.12 -10.39 -15.54
C VAL A 674 -22.86 -8.90 -15.70
N ALA A 675 -22.29 -8.50 -16.83
CA ALA A 675 -22.07 -7.10 -17.16
C ALA A 675 -23.19 -6.59 -18.08
N PHE A 676 -23.61 -5.33 -17.94
CA PHE A 676 -24.63 -4.74 -18.79
C PHE A 676 -24.33 -3.28 -19.15
N ARG A 677 -25.04 -2.78 -20.17
CA ARG A 677 -24.95 -1.41 -20.70
C ARG A 677 -26.34 -0.92 -21.13
N ASP A 678 -26.42 0.06 -22.01
CA ASP A 678 -27.68 0.54 -22.59
C ASP A 678 -28.24 -0.36 -23.69
N HIS A 679 -29.55 -0.22 -23.94
CA HIS A 679 -30.19 -0.78 -25.13
C HIS A 679 -29.82 0.01 -26.40
N PRO A 680 -29.85 -0.62 -27.58
CA PRO A 680 -29.80 0.11 -28.86
C PRO A 680 -31.03 1.02 -29.02
N PRO A 681 -30.91 2.27 -29.52
CA PRO A 681 -29.77 2.83 -30.25
C PRO A 681 -28.68 3.52 -29.41
N GLN A 682 -28.79 3.56 -28.09
CA GLN A 682 -27.86 4.28 -27.20
C GLN A 682 -26.50 3.59 -27.13
N ASP A 683 -26.49 2.24 -27.09
CA ASP A 683 -25.28 1.42 -27.22
C ASP A 683 -25.53 0.24 -28.18
N HIS A 684 -24.53 -0.06 -29.02
CA HIS A 684 -24.56 -1.15 -30.01
C HIS A 684 -23.53 -2.25 -29.73
N THR A 685 -22.79 -2.17 -28.63
CA THR A 685 -21.72 -3.12 -28.29
C THR A 685 -22.28 -4.43 -27.75
N TYR A 686 -23.00 -4.38 -26.63
CA TYR A 686 -23.77 -5.48 -26.05
C TYR A 686 -24.74 -4.93 -25.01
N ILE A 687 -25.89 -5.61 -24.84
CA ILE A 687 -26.85 -5.29 -23.79
C ILE A 687 -26.44 -5.98 -22.48
N VAL A 688 -26.14 -7.29 -22.56
CA VAL A 688 -25.70 -8.12 -21.44
C VAL A 688 -24.55 -9.03 -21.88
N LYS A 689 -23.57 -9.21 -21.00
CA LYS A 689 -22.45 -10.15 -21.14
C LYS A 689 -22.37 -11.04 -19.90
N ASN A 690 -22.69 -12.32 -20.07
CA ASN A 690 -22.66 -13.32 -19.00
C ASN A 690 -21.37 -14.15 -19.06
N PHE A 691 -20.64 -14.23 -17.95
CA PHE A 691 -19.39 -14.98 -17.83
C PHE A 691 -19.52 -16.33 -17.12
N GLY A 692 -20.74 -16.68 -16.67
CA GLY A 692 -21.04 -17.90 -15.93
C GLY A 692 -20.50 -17.90 -14.50
N PHE A 693 -20.74 -18.99 -13.77
CA PHE A 693 -20.15 -19.22 -12.45
C PHE A 693 -18.73 -19.80 -12.56
N SER A 694 -17.84 -19.38 -11.67
CA SER A 694 -16.53 -20.00 -11.48
C SER A 694 -16.13 -20.05 -10.00
N SER A 695 -15.44 -21.12 -9.61
CA SER A 695 -14.72 -21.20 -8.33
C SER A 695 -13.25 -20.75 -8.47
N ASP A 696 -12.76 -20.55 -9.70
CA ASP A 696 -11.45 -19.94 -9.96
C ASP A 696 -11.62 -18.41 -9.90
N ILE A 697 -11.28 -17.82 -8.76
CA ILE A 697 -11.44 -16.39 -8.52
C ILE A 697 -10.52 -15.57 -9.45
N SER A 698 -9.35 -16.11 -9.83
CA SER A 698 -8.46 -15.47 -10.80
C SER A 698 -9.07 -15.45 -12.22
N LYS A 699 -9.89 -16.44 -12.59
CA LYS A 699 -10.73 -16.34 -13.80
C LYS A 699 -11.75 -15.20 -13.67
N VAL A 700 -12.43 -15.08 -12.53
CA VAL A 700 -13.44 -14.01 -12.32
C VAL A 700 -12.80 -12.63 -12.35
N GLN A 701 -11.62 -12.46 -11.76
CA GLN A 701 -10.84 -11.23 -11.83
C GLN A 701 -10.41 -10.91 -13.27
N ARG A 702 -9.95 -11.90 -14.04
CA ARG A 702 -9.66 -11.72 -15.48
C ARG A 702 -10.90 -11.29 -16.25
N ASP A 703 -12.05 -11.93 -16.03
CA ASP A 703 -13.32 -11.59 -16.67
C ASP A 703 -13.74 -10.13 -16.37
N LEU A 704 -13.67 -9.72 -15.09
CA LEU A 704 -13.87 -8.34 -14.64
C LEU A 704 -12.90 -7.36 -15.29
N SER A 705 -11.61 -7.72 -15.44
CA SER A 705 -10.60 -6.88 -16.08
C SER A 705 -10.85 -6.62 -17.57
N THR A 706 -11.66 -7.47 -18.22
CA THR A 706 -12.08 -7.24 -19.62
C THR A 706 -13.16 -6.17 -19.76
N LEU A 707 -13.79 -5.76 -18.65
CA LEU A 707 -14.83 -4.75 -18.64
C LEU A 707 -14.20 -3.36 -18.59
N TYR A 708 -14.76 -2.45 -19.38
CA TYR A 708 -14.41 -1.04 -19.36
C TYR A 708 -15.68 -0.21 -19.40
N ALA A 709 -15.66 0.92 -18.71
CA ALA A 709 -16.74 1.89 -18.71
C ALA A 709 -16.76 2.64 -20.04
N SER A 710 -17.85 2.54 -20.78
CA SER A 710 -18.08 3.35 -21.99
C SER A 710 -19.55 3.32 -22.38
N GLY A 711 -19.99 4.30 -23.15
CA GLY A 711 -21.38 4.42 -23.57
C GLY A 711 -22.18 5.33 -22.64
N GLY A 712 -23.50 5.23 -22.74
CA GLY A 712 -24.47 6.11 -22.09
C GLY A 712 -25.45 6.72 -23.10
N GLY A 713 -26.66 7.06 -22.66
CA GLY A 713 -27.66 7.66 -23.54
C GLY A 713 -28.81 8.36 -22.83
N ASP A 714 -29.94 7.66 -22.73
CA ASP A 714 -31.24 8.19 -22.29
C ASP A 714 -31.42 8.25 -20.77
N GLY A 715 -30.44 7.73 -20.02
CA GLY A 715 -30.37 7.85 -18.57
C GLY A 715 -30.61 6.52 -17.87
N PRO A 716 -31.78 5.87 -18.01
CA PRO A 716 -31.98 4.50 -17.55
C PRO A 716 -31.21 3.49 -18.42
N GLU A 717 -30.90 2.32 -17.86
CA GLU A 717 -30.03 1.32 -18.49
C GLU A 717 -30.70 -0.07 -18.56
N ALA A 718 -30.02 -1.06 -19.19
CA ALA A 718 -30.53 -2.43 -19.36
C ALA A 718 -30.47 -3.30 -18.07
N VAL A 719 -30.72 -2.70 -16.90
CA VAL A 719 -30.75 -3.38 -15.60
C VAL A 719 -31.73 -4.56 -15.61
N THR A 720 -32.91 -4.39 -16.22
CA THR A 720 -33.93 -5.44 -16.31
C THR A 720 -33.41 -6.66 -17.08
N ALA A 721 -32.70 -6.45 -18.19
CA ALA A 721 -32.08 -7.51 -18.98
C ALA A 721 -31.01 -8.25 -18.16
N ALA A 722 -30.18 -7.51 -17.45
CA ALA A 722 -29.11 -8.05 -16.62
C ALA A 722 -29.64 -8.91 -15.46
N LEU A 723 -30.71 -8.46 -14.79
CA LEU A 723 -31.38 -9.23 -13.74
C LEU A 723 -32.09 -10.47 -14.29
N ALA A 724 -32.68 -10.40 -15.49
CA ALA A 724 -33.27 -11.56 -16.16
C ALA A 724 -32.20 -12.61 -16.49
N GLU A 725 -31.03 -12.18 -16.95
CA GLU A 725 -29.89 -13.06 -17.21
C GLU A 725 -29.38 -13.71 -15.92
N ALA A 726 -29.17 -12.93 -14.85
CA ALA A 726 -28.74 -13.43 -13.54
C ALA A 726 -29.73 -14.46 -12.94
N LEU A 727 -31.05 -14.24 -13.11
CA LEU A 727 -32.09 -15.17 -12.66
C LEU A 727 -31.99 -16.56 -13.34
N ASN A 728 -31.48 -16.61 -14.56
CA ASN A 728 -31.41 -17.82 -15.39
C ASN A 728 -30.05 -18.53 -15.34
N MET A 729 -29.09 -18.05 -14.56
CA MET A 729 -27.80 -18.72 -14.35
C MET A 729 -27.95 -20.08 -13.63
N GLU A 730 -26.92 -20.92 -13.71
CA GLU A 730 -26.89 -22.28 -13.14
C GLU A 730 -26.67 -22.30 -11.61
N TRP A 731 -27.68 -21.87 -10.86
CA TRP A 731 -27.68 -21.84 -9.39
C TRP A 731 -27.71 -23.26 -8.77
N ARG A 732 -26.86 -23.52 -7.76
CA ARG A 732 -26.89 -24.76 -6.96
C ARG A 732 -28.13 -24.83 -6.08
N GLU A 733 -28.79 -25.99 -6.03
CA GLU A 733 -30.04 -26.18 -5.29
C GLU A 733 -29.92 -25.81 -3.81
N TYR A 734 -28.92 -26.36 -3.12
CA TYR A 734 -28.70 -26.20 -1.66
C TYR A 734 -27.76 -25.05 -1.27
N ALA A 735 -27.25 -24.28 -2.24
CA ALA A 735 -26.42 -23.10 -1.95
C ALA A 735 -27.26 -21.91 -1.48
N THR A 736 -26.67 -21.07 -0.63
CA THR A 736 -27.11 -19.69 -0.43
C THR A 736 -26.92 -18.94 -1.74
N LYS A 737 -27.97 -18.27 -2.24
CA LYS A 737 -27.97 -17.62 -3.55
C LYS A 737 -28.07 -16.10 -3.38
N MET A 738 -27.11 -15.36 -3.90
CA MET A 738 -27.05 -13.91 -3.73
C MET A 738 -26.66 -13.21 -5.03
N VAL A 739 -27.33 -12.10 -5.31
CA VAL A 739 -26.99 -11.15 -6.39
C VAL A 739 -26.57 -9.83 -5.76
N VAL A 740 -25.47 -9.25 -6.24
CA VAL A 740 -25.01 -7.90 -5.92
C VAL A 740 -25.06 -7.08 -7.20
N LEU A 741 -26.04 -6.18 -7.31
CA LEU A 741 -26.17 -5.23 -8.40
C LEU A 741 -25.42 -3.93 -8.05
N ILE A 742 -24.55 -3.46 -8.94
CA ILE A 742 -23.76 -2.23 -8.79
C ILE A 742 -24.10 -1.33 -9.98
N ALA A 743 -24.78 -0.20 -9.73
CA ALA A 743 -25.19 0.74 -10.78
C ALA A 743 -25.42 2.15 -10.22
N ASP A 744 -25.35 3.17 -11.09
CA ASP A 744 -25.77 4.54 -10.78
C ASP A 744 -27.01 5.02 -11.54
N ALA A 745 -27.65 4.15 -12.33
CA ALA A 745 -28.87 4.43 -13.08
C ALA A 745 -29.97 3.39 -12.84
N PRO A 746 -31.26 3.75 -13.01
CA PRO A 746 -32.41 2.84 -12.89
C PRO A 746 -32.67 2.00 -14.15
N PRO A 747 -33.55 0.97 -14.08
CA PRO A 747 -34.10 0.33 -15.28
C PRO A 747 -35.10 1.24 -16.02
N HIS A 748 -35.28 0.96 -17.30
CA HIS A 748 -36.37 1.53 -18.11
C HIS A 748 -37.77 1.19 -17.58
N GLY A 749 -38.71 2.13 -17.78
CA GLY A 749 -40.14 1.96 -17.52
C GLY A 749 -40.62 2.39 -16.14
N ILE A 750 -39.74 2.90 -15.28
CA ILE A 750 -40.13 3.40 -13.94
C ILE A 750 -40.62 4.86 -13.95
N GLY A 751 -40.64 5.51 -15.12
CA GLY A 751 -41.14 6.87 -15.32
C GLY A 751 -40.09 7.97 -15.11
N GLU A 752 -38.82 7.68 -15.37
CA GLU A 752 -37.75 8.68 -15.30
C GLU A 752 -37.79 9.67 -16.46
N TYR A 753 -37.29 10.87 -16.22
CA TYR A 753 -37.17 11.86 -17.27
C TYR A 753 -36.07 11.45 -18.26
N GLY A 754 -36.39 11.48 -19.55
CA GLY A 754 -35.43 11.17 -20.62
C GLY A 754 -35.46 9.72 -21.08
N ASP A 755 -36.21 8.83 -20.41
CA ASP A 755 -36.31 7.40 -20.74
C ASP A 755 -36.77 7.17 -22.19
N GLY A 756 -35.90 6.57 -23.01
CA GLY A 756 -36.16 6.21 -24.40
C GLY A 756 -37.06 4.98 -24.54
N PHE A 757 -37.30 4.25 -23.45
CA PHE A 757 -38.12 3.04 -23.38
C PHE A 757 -39.13 3.15 -22.24
N ASP A 758 -39.92 4.22 -22.27
CA ASP A 758 -40.87 4.60 -21.23
C ASP A 758 -41.97 3.53 -20.96
N ASP A 759 -42.26 2.65 -21.93
CA ASP A 759 -43.19 1.53 -21.79
C ASP A 759 -42.57 0.28 -21.09
N GLY A 760 -41.30 0.34 -20.68
CA GLY A 760 -40.58 -0.76 -20.03
C GLY A 760 -39.43 -1.30 -20.86
N SER A 761 -38.75 -2.31 -20.31
CA SER A 761 -37.59 -2.93 -20.96
C SER A 761 -37.94 -3.47 -22.35
N PRO A 762 -37.14 -3.17 -23.39
CA PRO A 762 -37.33 -3.67 -24.76
C PRO A 762 -37.40 -5.20 -24.88
N ASP A 763 -36.80 -5.92 -23.94
CA ASP A 763 -36.79 -7.38 -23.93
C ASP A 763 -38.11 -8.00 -23.43
N GLY A 764 -39.08 -7.17 -23.03
CA GLY A 764 -40.41 -7.60 -22.59
C GLY A 764 -40.46 -8.17 -21.17
N PHE A 765 -39.36 -8.09 -20.41
CA PHE A 765 -39.32 -8.48 -19.01
C PHE A 765 -39.74 -7.33 -18.09
N ASP A 766 -40.36 -7.68 -16.96
CA ASP A 766 -40.71 -6.75 -15.89
C ASP A 766 -39.81 -6.99 -14.67
N PRO A 767 -39.10 -5.98 -14.15
CA PRO A 767 -38.15 -6.18 -13.06
C PRO A 767 -38.82 -6.48 -11.70
N LEU A 768 -40.08 -6.08 -11.47
CA LEU A 768 -40.82 -6.49 -10.27
C LEU A 768 -41.18 -7.98 -10.34
N HIS A 769 -41.52 -8.48 -11.53
CA HIS A 769 -41.73 -9.91 -11.75
C HIS A 769 -40.43 -10.71 -11.55
N ILE A 770 -39.30 -10.21 -12.06
CA ILE A 770 -37.98 -10.81 -11.85
C ILE A 770 -37.64 -10.87 -10.35
N ALA A 771 -37.81 -9.76 -9.62
CA ALA A 771 -37.54 -9.71 -8.18
C ALA A 771 -38.37 -10.73 -7.38
N ARG A 772 -39.67 -10.87 -7.69
CA ARG A 772 -40.53 -11.89 -7.05
C ARG A 772 -40.09 -13.31 -7.41
N THR A 773 -39.68 -13.53 -8.66
CA THR A 773 -39.18 -14.83 -9.10
C THR A 773 -37.87 -15.17 -8.41
N MET A 774 -36.95 -14.21 -8.27
CA MET A 774 -35.73 -14.34 -7.47
C MET A 774 -36.06 -14.71 -6.02
N ALA A 775 -36.98 -13.98 -5.37
CA ALA A 775 -37.43 -14.26 -4.01
C ALA A 775 -37.98 -15.69 -3.85
N SER A 776 -38.84 -16.12 -4.78
CA SER A 776 -39.41 -17.48 -4.80
C SER A 776 -38.37 -18.59 -5.03
N ARG A 777 -37.23 -18.27 -5.67
CA ARG A 777 -36.08 -19.17 -5.87
C ARG A 777 -35.04 -19.05 -4.74
N GLY A 778 -35.32 -18.23 -3.72
CA GLY A 778 -34.41 -17.97 -2.61
C GLY A 778 -33.16 -17.20 -2.99
N ILE A 779 -33.19 -16.44 -4.08
CA ILE A 779 -32.12 -15.54 -4.53
C ILE A 779 -32.34 -14.17 -3.90
N THR A 780 -31.40 -13.74 -3.08
CA THR A 780 -31.45 -12.43 -2.40
C THR A 780 -30.71 -11.38 -3.22
N LEU A 781 -31.35 -10.25 -3.51
CA LEU A 781 -30.75 -9.14 -4.26
C LEU A 781 -30.28 -8.04 -3.31
N PHE A 782 -28.99 -7.73 -3.37
CA PHE A 782 -28.39 -6.55 -2.76
C PHE A 782 -28.07 -5.54 -3.84
N PHE A 783 -28.37 -4.28 -3.57
CA PHE A 783 -28.09 -3.19 -4.50
C PHE A 783 -27.09 -2.22 -3.89
N VAL A 784 -25.97 -2.04 -4.56
CA VAL A 784 -24.98 -1.01 -4.26
C VAL A 784 -25.30 0.21 -5.10
N ALA A 785 -25.79 1.26 -4.44
CA ALA A 785 -26.15 2.51 -5.07
C ALA A 785 -24.92 3.42 -5.18
N CYS A 786 -24.49 3.66 -6.42
CA CYS A 786 -23.34 4.50 -6.74
C CYS A 786 -23.76 6.00 -6.70
N GLU A 787 -23.45 6.68 -5.60
CA GLU A 787 -23.91 8.04 -5.31
C GLU A 787 -22.80 9.08 -5.56
N PRO A 788 -23.13 10.33 -5.96
CA PRO A 788 -24.46 10.95 -5.95
C PRO A 788 -25.31 10.77 -7.22
N ALA A 789 -24.86 9.98 -8.20
CA ALA A 789 -25.46 9.92 -9.53
C ALA A 789 -26.87 9.30 -9.52
N LEU A 790 -27.07 8.20 -8.78
CA LEU A 790 -28.38 7.55 -8.67
C LEU A 790 -29.48 8.48 -8.11
N SER A 791 -29.15 9.30 -7.11
CA SER A 791 -30.12 10.24 -6.53
C SER A 791 -30.48 11.42 -7.45
N GLY A 792 -29.86 11.53 -8.64
CA GLY A 792 -30.31 12.43 -9.70
C GLY A 792 -31.66 12.02 -10.30
N TYR A 793 -32.04 10.75 -10.18
CA TYR A 793 -33.27 10.18 -10.72
C TYR A 793 -34.45 10.31 -9.74
N GLN A 794 -35.65 10.47 -10.30
CA GLN A 794 -36.86 10.84 -9.58
C GLN A 794 -37.46 9.68 -8.77
N TYR A 795 -37.29 8.43 -9.19
CA TYR A 795 -37.90 7.23 -8.60
C TYR A 795 -36.89 6.10 -8.34
N ALA A 796 -35.67 6.17 -8.88
CA ALA A 796 -34.64 5.12 -8.76
C ALA A 796 -34.41 4.60 -7.32
N ASN A 797 -34.17 5.48 -6.34
CA ASN A 797 -33.95 5.08 -4.95
C ASN A 797 -35.15 4.30 -4.36
N ASP A 798 -36.37 4.73 -4.68
CA ASP A 798 -37.59 4.11 -4.16
C ASP A 798 -37.81 2.74 -4.81
N PHE A 799 -37.53 2.63 -6.12
CA PHE A 799 -37.59 1.39 -6.88
C PHE A 799 -36.59 0.35 -6.35
N TYR A 800 -35.33 0.73 -6.18
CA TYR A 800 -34.30 -0.20 -5.71
C TYR A 800 -34.53 -0.66 -4.26
N LYS A 801 -35.02 0.22 -3.38
CA LYS A 801 -35.49 -0.17 -2.04
C LYS A 801 -36.62 -1.21 -2.13
N ALA A 802 -37.57 -1.05 -3.05
CA ALA A 802 -38.67 -2.01 -3.19
C ALA A 802 -38.20 -3.40 -3.66
N ILE A 803 -37.36 -3.50 -4.71
CA ILE A 803 -36.93 -4.83 -5.22
C ILE A 803 -35.98 -5.55 -4.26
N THR A 804 -35.16 -4.82 -3.51
CA THR A 804 -34.33 -5.39 -2.44
C THR A 804 -35.21 -5.86 -1.28
N ASN A 805 -36.26 -5.13 -0.91
CA ASN A 805 -37.25 -5.58 0.09
C ASN A 805 -37.99 -6.86 -0.34
N ILE A 806 -38.44 -6.94 -1.61
CA ILE A 806 -39.12 -8.13 -2.16
C ILE A 806 -38.24 -9.38 -2.00
N THR A 807 -36.94 -9.25 -2.30
CA THR A 807 -35.97 -10.36 -2.23
C THR A 807 -35.35 -10.53 -0.84
N SER A 808 -35.76 -9.74 0.15
CA SER A 808 -35.19 -9.71 1.51
C SER A 808 -33.70 -9.37 1.57
N GLY A 809 -33.19 -8.58 0.62
CA GLY A 809 -31.85 -8.01 0.61
C GLY A 809 -31.81 -6.58 1.14
N LEU A 810 -30.80 -5.80 0.73
CA LEU A 810 -30.58 -4.42 1.19
C LEU A 810 -30.09 -3.52 0.04
N MET A 811 -30.44 -2.24 0.14
CA MET A 811 -29.83 -1.16 -0.63
C MET A 811 -28.72 -0.49 0.20
N LEU A 812 -27.54 -0.33 -0.39
CA LEU A 812 -26.32 0.14 0.25
C LEU A 812 -25.82 1.39 -0.50
N PRO A 813 -26.07 2.61 0.02
CA PRO A 813 -25.60 3.83 -0.62
C PRO A 813 -24.11 4.02 -0.41
N LEU A 814 -23.34 4.09 -1.50
CA LEU A 814 -21.91 4.33 -1.46
C LEU A 814 -21.58 5.66 -2.14
N THR A 815 -20.94 6.54 -1.38
CA THR A 815 -20.43 7.83 -1.88
C THR A 815 -19.06 7.70 -2.54
N THR A 816 -18.37 6.58 -2.34
CA THR A 816 -17.06 6.28 -2.92
C THR A 816 -16.93 4.78 -3.22
N ALA A 817 -16.23 4.45 -4.31
CA ALA A 817 -16.00 3.06 -4.70
C ALA A 817 -15.07 2.30 -3.73
N ASP A 818 -14.33 2.99 -2.86
CA ASP A 818 -13.41 2.38 -1.88
C ASP A 818 -14.14 1.58 -0.80
N LEU A 819 -15.41 1.93 -0.53
CA LEU A 819 -16.25 1.25 0.45
C LEU A 819 -16.92 -0.03 -0.08
N LEU A 820 -16.82 -0.28 -1.40
CA LEU A 820 -17.51 -1.36 -2.11
C LEU A 820 -17.22 -2.73 -1.50
N ALA A 821 -15.94 -3.05 -1.28
CA ALA A 821 -15.52 -4.34 -0.77
C ALA A 821 -16.09 -4.63 0.63
N HIS A 822 -16.02 -3.64 1.53
CA HIS A 822 -16.55 -3.73 2.90
C HIS A 822 -18.06 -3.94 2.91
N ALA A 823 -18.79 -3.22 2.07
CA ALA A 823 -20.24 -3.34 1.94
C ALA A 823 -20.65 -4.73 1.44
N ILE A 824 -19.94 -5.28 0.44
CA ILE A 824 -20.21 -6.60 -0.13
C ILE A 824 -19.92 -7.70 0.91
N VAL A 825 -18.72 -7.71 1.49
CA VAL A 825 -18.32 -8.73 2.47
C VAL A 825 -19.31 -8.75 3.64
N GLY A 826 -19.62 -7.58 4.19
CA GLY A 826 -20.57 -7.50 5.29
C GLY A 826 -21.94 -8.06 4.92
N SER A 827 -22.44 -7.74 3.73
CA SER A 827 -23.76 -8.17 3.25
C SER A 827 -23.83 -9.67 3.03
N VAL A 828 -22.75 -10.26 2.51
CA VAL A 828 -22.62 -11.71 2.34
C VAL A 828 -22.61 -12.41 3.69
N LEU A 829 -21.83 -11.92 4.65
CA LEU A 829 -21.74 -12.54 5.98
C LEU A 829 -23.06 -12.47 6.74
N GLU A 830 -23.74 -11.33 6.68
CA GLU A 830 -25.09 -11.19 7.23
C GLU A 830 -26.04 -12.19 6.57
N ASN A 831 -26.06 -12.27 5.23
CA ASN A 831 -26.96 -13.17 4.52
C ASN A 831 -26.71 -14.66 4.83
N LEU A 832 -25.44 -15.07 5.00
CA LEU A 832 -25.08 -16.44 5.39
C LEU A 832 -25.61 -16.79 6.80
N ASP A 833 -25.57 -15.85 7.74
CA ASP A 833 -26.12 -16.04 9.08
C ASP A 833 -27.65 -16.08 9.09
N MET A 834 -28.28 -15.19 8.31
CA MET A 834 -29.73 -15.16 8.14
C MET A 834 -30.26 -16.45 7.49
N GLU A 835 -29.57 -16.96 6.48
CA GLU A 835 -29.97 -18.18 5.77
C GLU A 835 -29.97 -19.42 6.68
N ARG A 836 -29.04 -19.48 7.65
CA ARG A 836 -29.06 -20.53 8.68
C ARG A 836 -30.37 -20.49 9.48
N LEU A 837 -30.79 -19.30 9.93
CA LEU A 837 -32.01 -19.13 10.70
C LEU A 837 -33.26 -19.44 9.87
N VAL A 838 -33.30 -19.02 8.60
CA VAL A 838 -34.40 -19.37 7.68
C VAL A 838 -34.53 -20.89 7.54
N ARG A 839 -33.43 -21.64 7.48
CA ARG A 839 -33.49 -23.12 7.43
C ARG A 839 -34.00 -23.72 8.74
N GLU A 840 -33.61 -23.15 9.88
CA GLU A 840 -34.01 -23.65 11.21
C GLU A 840 -35.49 -23.39 11.54
N VAL A 841 -35.99 -22.17 11.29
CA VAL A 841 -37.33 -21.74 11.72
C VAL A 841 -38.33 -21.53 10.59
N GLY A 842 -37.87 -21.52 9.33
CA GLY A 842 -38.66 -21.01 8.21
C GLY A 842 -39.93 -21.80 7.93
N HIS A 843 -39.93 -23.12 8.10
CA HIS A 843 -41.14 -23.93 7.90
C HIS A 843 -42.26 -23.54 8.87
N ALA A 844 -41.94 -23.38 10.16
CA ALA A 844 -42.91 -22.99 11.17
C ALA A 844 -43.41 -21.55 10.96
N VAL A 845 -42.52 -20.65 10.57
CA VAL A 845 -42.85 -19.25 10.26
C VAL A 845 -43.77 -19.15 9.03
N ALA A 846 -43.44 -19.87 7.97
CA ALA A 846 -44.24 -19.89 6.75
C ALA A 846 -45.63 -20.50 6.96
N GLN A 847 -45.75 -21.56 7.76
CA GLN A 847 -47.04 -22.16 8.10
C GLN A 847 -47.98 -21.17 8.80
N ARG A 848 -47.43 -20.27 9.63
CA ARG A 848 -48.23 -19.23 10.29
C ARG A 848 -48.67 -18.14 9.32
N ILE A 849 -47.78 -17.69 8.45
CA ILE A 849 -48.08 -16.63 7.49
C ILE A 849 -49.05 -17.12 6.42
N LEU A 850 -48.73 -18.24 5.76
CA LEU A 850 -49.51 -18.75 4.62
C LEU A 850 -50.66 -19.68 5.05
N GLY A 851 -50.47 -20.48 6.10
CA GLY A 851 -51.46 -21.45 6.56
C GLY A 851 -52.48 -20.86 7.53
N ASN A 852 -52.03 -20.04 8.48
CA ASN A 852 -52.93 -19.38 9.47
C ASN A 852 -53.34 -17.96 9.05
N ASN A 853 -52.82 -17.45 7.92
CA ASN A 853 -53.10 -16.11 7.39
C ASN A 853 -52.76 -14.99 8.38
N GLU A 854 -51.71 -15.18 9.19
CA GLU A 854 -51.21 -14.18 10.14
C GLU A 854 -50.38 -13.09 9.42
N SER A 855 -50.39 -11.87 9.93
CA SER A 855 -49.59 -10.76 9.39
C SER A 855 -48.09 -11.03 9.52
N VAL A 856 -47.33 -10.75 8.47
CA VAL A 856 -45.85 -10.88 8.45
C VAL A 856 -45.22 -10.08 9.59
N ASP A 857 -45.72 -8.86 9.86
CA ASP A 857 -45.20 -7.99 10.92
C ASP A 857 -45.41 -8.57 12.32
N ASP A 858 -46.55 -9.22 12.57
CA ASP A 858 -46.85 -9.81 13.88
C ASP A 858 -46.04 -11.08 14.11
N VAL A 859 -45.93 -11.93 13.08
CA VAL A 859 -45.07 -13.12 13.12
C VAL A 859 -43.60 -12.73 13.30
N ALA A 860 -43.14 -11.65 12.65
CA ALA A 860 -41.78 -11.15 12.78
C ALA A 860 -41.46 -10.61 14.18
N LYS A 861 -42.40 -9.91 14.84
CA LYS A 861 -42.23 -9.45 16.24
C LYS A 861 -42.07 -10.63 17.20
N GLU A 862 -42.94 -11.63 17.10
CA GLU A 862 -42.85 -12.81 17.98
C GLU A 862 -41.59 -13.64 17.67
N LEU A 863 -41.21 -13.76 16.39
CA LEU A 863 -39.97 -14.41 15.99
C LEU A 863 -38.75 -13.67 16.57
N HIS A 864 -38.73 -12.33 16.50
CA HIS A 864 -37.70 -11.50 17.07
C HIS A 864 -37.57 -11.73 18.58
N GLU A 865 -38.67 -11.71 19.34
CA GLU A 865 -38.67 -12.01 20.78
C GLU A 865 -38.13 -13.41 21.08
N LYS A 866 -38.53 -14.42 20.30
CA LYS A 866 -38.02 -15.80 20.47
C LYS A 866 -36.53 -15.92 20.19
N LEU A 867 -36.03 -15.27 19.15
CA LEU A 867 -34.60 -15.30 18.80
C LEU A 867 -33.76 -14.50 19.80
N LEU A 868 -34.29 -13.40 20.35
CA LEU A 868 -33.69 -12.68 21.47
C LEU A 868 -33.56 -13.56 22.72
N LEU A 869 -34.61 -14.31 23.08
CA LEU A 869 -34.58 -15.24 24.21
C LEU A 869 -33.62 -16.42 24.00
N ARG A 870 -33.33 -16.78 22.75
CA ARG A 870 -32.31 -17.78 22.38
C ARG A 870 -30.88 -17.21 22.36
N ASN A 871 -30.71 -15.91 22.67
CA ASN A 871 -29.43 -15.20 22.55
C ASN A 871 -28.79 -15.32 21.16
N GLU A 872 -29.60 -15.32 20.10
CA GLU A 872 -29.09 -15.40 18.73
C GLU A 872 -28.44 -14.07 18.33
N SER A 873 -27.17 -14.13 17.92
CA SER A 873 -26.43 -13.00 17.35
C SER A 873 -26.28 -13.15 15.84
N THR A 874 -26.34 -12.02 15.12
CA THR A 874 -26.04 -11.96 13.69
C THR A 874 -25.09 -10.80 13.41
N LYS A 875 -24.28 -10.94 12.37
CA LYS A 875 -23.52 -9.83 11.81
C LYS A 875 -24.47 -8.91 11.08
N LYS A 876 -24.28 -7.60 11.25
CA LYS A 876 -25.05 -6.55 10.58
C LYS A 876 -24.11 -5.56 9.93
N VAL A 877 -24.36 -5.24 8.66
CA VAL A 877 -23.69 -4.11 8.00
C VAL A 877 -24.36 -2.82 8.44
N VAL A 878 -23.57 -1.90 8.98
CA VAL A 878 -24.00 -0.55 9.34
C VAL A 878 -23.32 0.41 8.37
N ILE A 879 -24.13 1.01 7.50
CA ILE A 879 -23.72 2.10 6.62
C ILE A 879 -24.51 3.33 7.03
N GLU A 880 -23.82 4.44 7.23
CA GLU A 880 -24.49 5.71 7.49
C GLU A 880 -25.42 6.06 6.33
N SER A 881 -26.71 6.19 6.62
CA SER A 881 -27.71 6.57 5.61
C SER A 881 -27.47 8.02 5.18
N ILE A 882 -27.24 8.20 3.88
CA ILE A 882 -27.18 9.52 3.27
C ILE A 882 -28.54 9.99 2.76
N TYR A 883 -29.59 9.16 2.83
CA TYR A 883 -30.92 9.48 2.33
C TYR A 883 -31.83 10.06 3.39
N LYS A 884 -32.63 11.03 2.97
CA LYS A 884 -33.72 11.59 3.77
C LYS A 884 -34.97 10.73 3.62
N ASP A 885 -35.61 10.39 4.74
CA ASP A 885 -36.93 9.76 4.72
C ASP A 885 -38.03 10.78 4.39
N SER A 886 -38.93 10.42 3.50
CA SER A 886 -40.12 11.21 3.16
C SER A 886 -41.36 10.31 3.01
N ASP A 887 -42.53 10.89 3.21
CA ASP A 887 -43.81 10.18 3.05
C ASP A 887 -44.02 9.70 1.61
N GLU A 888 -43.59 10.47 0.64
CA GLU A 888 -43.65 10.13 -0.78
C GLU A 888 -42.72 8.96 -1.11
N SER A 889 -41.49 8.96 -0.58
CA SER A 889 -40.55 7.84 -0.75
C SER A 889 -41.11 6.55 -0.14
N ARG A 890 -41.66 6.61 1.09
CA ARG A 890 -42.32 5.45 1.72
C ARG A 890 -43.50 4.95 0.91
N HIS A 891 -44.36 5.86 0.43
CA HIS A 891 -45.49 5.54 -0.45
C HIS A 891 -45.03 4.84 -1.74
N ASN A 892 -44.01 5.38 -2.41
CA ASN A 892 -43.49 4.80 -3.65
C ASN A 892 -42.91 3.39 -3.44
N VAL A 893 -42.16 3.19 -2.35
CA VAL A 893 -41.62 1.85 -1.99
C VAL A 893 -42.77 0.86 -1.80
N THR A 894 -43.83 1.23 -1.09
CA THR A 894 -45.02 0.38 -0.92
C THR A 894 -45.68 0.08 -2.26
N VAL A 895 -45.90 1.08 -3.11
CA VAL A 895 -46.50 0.92 -4.44
C VAL A 895 -45.69 -0.06 -5.30
N PHE A 896 -44.38 0.10 -5.39
CA PHE A 896 -43.53 -0.83 -6.16
C PHE A 896 -43.50 -2.25 -5.54
N THR A 897 -43.55 -2.36 -4.21
CA THR A 897 -43.53 -3.66 -3.54
C THR A 897 -44.82 -4.46 -3.78
N GLU A 898 -45.96 -3.78 -3.78
CA GLU A 898 -47.30 -4.41 -3.88
C GLU A 898 -47.78 -4.58 -5.32
N ALA A 899 -47.43 -3.67 -6.24
CA ALA A 899 -47.93 -3.70 -7.62
C ALA A 899 -47.38 -4.90 -8.42
N PRO A 900 -48.21 -5.65 -9.16
CA PRO A 900 -47.77 -6.86 -9.86
C PRO A 900 -46.82 -6.57 -11.03
N SER A 901 -46.85 -5.37 -11.61
CA SER A 901 -45.99 -4.90 -12.71
C SER A 901 -45.66 -3.41 -12.59
N LEU A 902 -44.63 -2.95 -13.30
CA LEU A 902 -44.29 -1.52 -13.39
C LEU A 902 -45.42 -0.70 -14.00
N ALA A 903 -46.12 -1.25 -15.00
CA ALA A 903 -47.25 -0.57 -15.65
C ALA A 903 -48.38 -0.25 -14.66
N GLU A 904 -48.60 -1.11 -13.67
CA GLU A 904 -49.59 -0.88 -12.61
C GLU A 904 -49.05 -0.02 -11.46
N ALA A 905 -47.74 -0.07 -11.18
CA ALA A 905 -47.12 0.77 -10.17
C ALA A 905 -47.10 2.26 -10.57
N ARG A 906 -46.72 2.51 -11.83
CA ARG A 906 -46.35 3.84 -12.34
C ARG A 906 -47.43 4.93 -12.15
N PRO A 907 -48.73 4.69 -12.39
CA PRO A 907 -49.77 5.71 -12.19
C PRO A 907 -49.95 6.17 -10.73
N HIS A 908 -49.43 5.40 -9.78
CA HIS A 908 -49.60 5.65 -8.35
C HIS A 908 -48.36 6.25 -7.67
N LEU A 909 -47.28 6.46 -8.42
CA LEU A 909 -46.04 7.05 -7.90
C LEU A 909 -46.22 8.54 -7.62
N LYS A 910 -45.60 8.98 -6.52
CA LYS A 910 -45.57 10.39 -6.08
C LYS A 910 -44.19 10.96 -6.29
N ARG A 911 -44.14 12.17 -6.84
CA ARG A 911 -42.90 12.92 -6.99
C ARG A 911 -42.35 13.31 -5.62
N VAL A 912 -41.10 12.96 -5.34
CA VAL A 912 -40.38 13.41 -4.13
C VAL A 912 -39.82 14.80 -4.37
N ILE A 913 -40.20 15.76 -3.53
CA ILE A 913 -39.85 17.18 -3.69
C ILE A 913 -38.56 17.50 -2.91
N GLY A 914 -37.59 18.11 -3.60
CA GLY A 914 -36.33 18.55 -2.99
C GLY A 914 -35.21 17.51 -3.09
N THR A 915 -34.16 17.71 -2.30
CA THR A 915 -32.99 16.83 -2.25
C THR A 915 -33.33 15.48 -1.63
N ARG A 916 -32.79 14.39 -2.20
CA ARG A 916 -32.84 13.03 -1.65
C ARG A 916 -31.87 12.84 -0.47
N PHE A 917 -30.90 13.75 -0.31
CA PHE A 917 -29.84 13.61 0.68
C PHE A 917 -30.16 14.27 2.03
N THR A 918 -29.57 13.74 3.10
CA THR A 918 -29.62 14.36 4.44
C THR A 918 -28.83 15.68 4.47
N ASP A 919 -29.26 16.59 5.35
CA ASP A 919 -28.56 17.88 5.53
C ASP A 919 -27.10 17.67 5.98
N LYS A 920 -26.85 16.62 6.78
CA LYS A 920 -25.50 16.21 7.22
C LYS A 920 -24.59 15.89 6.04
N TYR A 921 -25.06 15.08 5.09
CA TYR A 921 -24.29 14.75 3.89
C TYR A 921 -24.01 15.99 3.01
N LEU A 922 -25.02 16.85 2.82
CA LEU A 922 -24.87 18.07 2.02
C LEU A 922 -23.88 19.05 2.65
N GLN A 923 -23.88 19.18 3.98
CA GLN A 923 -22.91 20.01 4.71
C GLN A 923 -21.49 19.44 4.63
N ALA A 924 -21.31 18.12 4.81
CA ALA A 924 -20.01 17.46 4.66
C ALA A 924 -19.43 17.64 3.25
N ARG A 925 -20.29 17.53 2.23
CA ARG A 925 -19.92 17.78 0.83
C ARG A 925 -19.59 19.24 0.53
N ALA A 926 -20.25 20.20 1.20
CA ALA A 926 -19.99 21.63 1.03
C ALA A 926 -18.74 22.12 1.81
N ALA A 927 -18.42 21.47 2.95
CA ALA A 927 -17.24 21.73 3.76
C ALA A 927 -15.96 21.13 3.17
N SER A 928 -16.09 20.17 2.24
CA SER A 928 -14.97 19.66 1.46
C SER A 928 -14.50 20.72 0.47
N PRO A 929 -13.24 21.22 0.55
CA PRO A 929 -12.76 22.18 -0.43
C PRO A 929 -12.84 21.53 -1.82
N GLN A 930 -13.49 22.20 -2.77
CA GLN A 930 -13.43 21.82 -4.17
C GLN A 930 -11.95 21.73 -4.55
N ARG A 931 -11.43 20.51 -4.69
CA ARG A 931 -10.12 20.27 -5.30
C ARG A 931 -10.18 20.82 -6.72
N LYS A 932 -9.67 22.03 -6.90
CA LYS A 932 -9.24 22.47 -8.23
C LYS A 932 -8.18 21.49 -8.68
N VAL A 933 -8.49 20.79 -9.77
CA VAL A 933 -7.53 20.03 -10.55
C VAL A 933 -6.46 21.04 -11.00
N VAL A 934 -5.28 20.97 -10.39
CA VAL A 934 -4.08 21.63 -10.92
C VAL A 934 -3.55 20.71 -12.01
N SER A 935 -4.06 20.89 -13.23
CA SER A 935 -3.53 20.25 -14.43
C SER A 935 -2.33 21.04 -14.95
N ASP A 936 -1.19 20.95 -14.28
CA ASP A 936 0.05 21.66 -14.67
C ASP A 936 0.95 20.86 -15.63
N PHE A 937 0.34 20.16 -16.59
CA PHE A 937 1.06 19.64 -17.77
C PHE A 937 0.50 20.10 -19.11
N ALA A 938 -0.61 20.84 -19.13
CA ALA A 938 -1.23 21.35 -20.36
C ALA A 938 -0.49 22.53 -21.05
N ALA A 939 0.78 22.81 -20.70
CA ALA A 939 1.54 23.93 -21.25
C ALA A 939 2.81 23.47 -22.00
N PHE A 940 2.65 22.62 -23.01
CA PHE A 940 3.65 22.46 -24.09
C PHE A 940 3.30 23.30 -25.34
N GLY A 941 2.27 24.14 -25.27
CA GLY A 941 2.01 25.18 -26.27
C GLY A 941 2.95 26.37 -26.08
N VAL A 942 3.65 26.76 -27.16
CA VAL A 942 4.52 27.95 -27.22
C VAL A 942 3.73 29.20 -26.79
N GLN A 943 3.95 29.69 -25.57
CA GLN A 943 3.55 31.03 -25.17
C GLN A 943 4.72 31.99 -25.35
N LYS A 944 4.56 32.92 -26.30
CA LYS A 944 5.33 34.17 -26.34
C LYS A 944 4.84 35.03 -25.20
N ASN A 945 5.53 34.96 -24.06
CA ASN A 945 5.67 35.98 -23.01
C ASN A 945 6.40 35.33 -21.83
N ALA A 946 7.70 35.11 -22.01
CA ALA A 946 8.58 34.58 -20.98
C ALA A 946 8.94 35.70 -19.99
N SER A 947 8.78 35.43 -18.70
CA SER A 947 9.57 36.10 -17.67
C SER A 947 11.03 35.63 -17.77
N VAL A 948 11.91 36.53 -17.36
CA VAL A 948 13.30 36.73 -17.78
C VAL A 948 14.17 35.47 -17.71
N PHE A 949 13.93 34.56 -16.76
CA PHE A 949 14.77 33.36 -16.59
C PHE A 949 14.00 32.05 -16.40
N GLY A 950 12.87 31.89 -17.09
CA GLY A 950 12.21 30.58 -17.23
C GLY A 950 11.18 30.19 -16.16
N THR A 951 10.88 31.06 -15.19
CA THR A 951 9.68 30.92 -14.35
C THR A 951 8.44 31.43 -15.09
N ALA A 952 7.54 30.52 -15.49
CA ALA A 952 6.26 30.87 -16.09
C ALA A 952 5.37 31.62 -15.08
N VAL A 953 4.72 32.68 -15.55
CA VAL A 953 3.81 33.54 -14.79
C VAL A 953 2.41 32.93 -14.87
N ALA A 954 1.92 32.34 -13.77
CA ALA A 954 0.50 32.12 -13.57
C ALA A 954 -0.02 33.19 -12.60
N SER A 955 -1.05 33.92 -12.99
CA SER A 955 -1.72 34.91 -12.12
C SER A 955 -2.37 34.22 -10.92
N SER A 956 -1.93 34.53 -9.71
CA SER A 956 -2.56 34.10 -8.46
C SER A 956 -3.91 34.81 -8.23
N PRO A 957 -4.97 34.11 -7.78
CA PRO A 957 -6.31 34.68 -7.63
C PRO A 957 -6.49 35.27 -6.23
N PHE A 958 -5.91 36.44 -5.95
CA PHE A 958 -6.29 37.23 -4.78
C PHE A 958 -6.32 38.71 -5.13
N SER A 959 -7.49 39.17 -5.60
CA SER A 959 -7.93 40.57 -5.40
C SER A 959 -9.45 40.68 -5.44
N LEU A 960 -10.02 40.76 -4.24
CA LEU A 960 -11.23 41.47 -3.78
C LEU A 960 -12.58 41.33 -4.53
N ALA A 961 -13.53 40.69 -3.86
CA ALA A 961 -14.91 41.18 -3.74
C ALA A 961 -15.55 40.82 -2.38
N GLY A 962 -15.42 41.75 -1.43
CA GLY A 962 -16.39 42.14 -0.38
C GLY A 962 -17.19 41.11 0.42
N GLY A 963 -16.90 41.03 1.73
CA GLY A 963 -17.84 40.49 2.73
C GLY A 963 -17.34 40.72 4.16
N LYS A 964 -18.02 41.60 4.91
CA LYS A 964 -17.67 42.04 6.28
C LYS A 964 -17.68 40.87 7.29
N ALA A 965 -16.61 40.71 8.07
CA ALA A 965 -16.64 39.97 9.33
C ALA A 965 -16.64 40.97 10.50
N ALA A 966 -17.67 40.89 11.33
CA ALA A 966 -17.83 41.66 12.56
C ALA A 966 -17.06 40.99 13.71
N PHE A 967 -16.30 41.79 14.46
CA PHE A 967 -15.71 41.43 15.74
C PHE A 967 -16.73 41.49 16.87
N GLY A 968 -16.67 40.52 17.79
CA GLY A 968 -17.26 40.57 19.13
C GLY A 968 -17.23 39.18 19.74
N GLY A 969 -16.81 38.93 20.98
CA GLY A 969 -16.36 39.77 22.07
C GLY A 969 -16.20 38.84 23.28
N MET A 970 -15.10 38.96 24.01
CA MET A 970 -14.82 38.21 25.23
C MET A 970 -15.84 38.50 26.35
N ARG A 971 -16.22 37.48 27.13
CA ARG A 971 -16.73 37.64 28.51
C ARG A 971 -16.35 36.46 29.42
N ASN A 972 -16.00 36.80 30.66
CA ASN A 972 -15.39 36.00 31.73
C ASN A 972 -16.36 35.12 32.56
N GLY A 973 -15.91 33.89 32.87
CA GLY A 973 -15.88 33.17 34.18
C GLY A 973 -17.18 32.63 34.83
N PRO A 974 -17.13 31.79 35.91
CA PRO A 974 -16.01 31.01 36.50
C PRO A 974 -16.33 29.54 36.96
N SER A 975 -15.26 28.73 37.13
CA SER A 975 -15.00 27.63 38.12
C SER A 975 -16.07 26.59 38.55
N ARG A 976 -15.79 25.26 38.43
CA ARG A 976 -15.35 24.30 39.50
C ARG A 976 -15.47 22.81 39.08
N ALA A 977 -14.40 22.02 39.36
CA ALA A 977 -14.29 20.57 39.74
C ALA A 977 -15.01 19.50 38.86
N SER A 978 -14.53 18.28 38.56
CA SER A 978 -13.47 17.35 39.04
C SER A 978 -13.51 16.09 38.12
N PHE A 979 -12.38 15.37 37.95
CA PHE A 979 -12.15 13.91 37.67
C PHE A 979 -13.27 13.09 36.95
N ASP A 980 -13.05 12.25 35.92
CA ASP A 980 -11.98 11.33 35.50
C ASP A 980 -12.18 10.97 34.00
N ASP A 981 -11.16 10.37 33.38
CA ASP A 981 -11.11 9.52 32.17
C ASP A 981 -12.31 9.52 31.21
N ASP A 982 -12.08 9.90 29.94
CA ASP A 982 -12.46 9.08 28.77
C ASP A 982 -11.87 9.66 27.46
N ASP A 983 -11.68 8.72 26.55
CA ASP A 983 -10.91 8.68 25.31
C ASP A 983 -11.14 9.76 24.24
N ASP A 984 -10.11 9.87 23.39
CA ASP A 984 -10.02 10.63 22.14
C ASP A 984 -11.18 10.35 21.16
N GLU A 985 -12.25 11.14 21.22
CA GLU A 985 -13.20 11.31 20.13
C GLU A 985 -13.29 12.80 19.76
N ASP A 986 -12.64 13.20 18.65
CA ASP A 986 -13.13 14.25 17.73
C ASP A 986 -12.05 14.62 16.68
N GLU A 987 -11.79 13.73 15.70
CA GLU A 987 -11.01 14.09 14.48
C GLU A 987 -11.52 13.48 13.15
N ASP A 988 -12.73 12.90 13.09
CA ASP A 988 -13.21 12.24 11.84
C ASP A 988 -14.68 12.56 11.46
N ALA A 989 -15.10 13.81 11.68
CA ALA A 989 -16.44 14.27 11.32
C ALA A 989 -16.53 14.64 9.82
N GLY A 990 -16.52 13.65 8.91
CA GLY A 990 -16.81 13.97 7.51
C GLY A 990 -16.84 12.84 6.46
N ARG A 991 -16.33 11.63 6.74
CA ARG A 991 -16.33 10.52 5.76
C ARG A 991 -17.36 9.45 6.13
N GLN A 992 -18.14 9.00 5.14
CA GLN A 992 -19.09 7.89 5.29
C GLN A 992 -18.34 6.62 5.72
N ARG A 993 -18.76 5.99 6.81
CA ARG A 993 -18.16 4.76 7.34
C ARG A 993 -19.04 3.54 7.04
N VAL A 994 -18.41 2.39 6.80
CA VAL A 994 -19.05 1.08 6.70
C VAL A 994 -18.48 0.21 7.82
N GLU A 995 -19.34 -0.20 8.75
CA GLU A 995 -18.95 -1.00 9.90
C GLU A 995 -19.70 -2.33 9.91
N LEU A 996 -19.01 -3.40 10.30
CA LEU A 996 -19.63 -4.70 10.56
C LEU A 996 -19.80 -4.84 12.07
N GLN A 997 -21.04 -4.84 12.54
CA GLN A 997 -21.35 -4.98 13.95
C GLN A 997 -21.95 -6.35 14.22
N GLU A 998 -21.49 -7.04 15.26
CA GLU A 998 -22.14 -8.24 15.76
C GLU A 998 -23.03 -7.88 16.93
N GLY A 999 -24.30 -8.27 16.86
CA GLY A 999 -25.27 -7.93 17.89
C GLY A 999 -26.47 -8.87 17.88
N SER A 1000 -27.35 -8.67 18.84
CA SER A 1000 -28.63 -9.38 18.88
C SER A 1000 -29.42 -9.13 17.60
N ILE A 1001 -30.07 -10.16 17.07
CA ILE A 1001 -30.89 -10.02 15.86
C ILE A 1001 -31.90 -8.88 15.98
N SER A 1002 -31.97 -8.01 14.96
CA SER A 1002 -32.92 -6.88 14.93
C SER A 1002 -34.32 -7.28 14.44
N LEU A 1003 -35.33 -6.46 14.74
CA LEU A 1003 -36.69 -6.67 14.23
C LEU A 1003 -36.75 -6.68 12.69
N GLU A 1004 -35.97 -5.83 12.02
CA GLU A 1004 -35.91 -5.80 10.55
C GLU A 1004 -35.29 -7.08 9.98
N GLN A 1005 -34.28 -7.65 10.64
CA GLN A 1005 -33.76 -8.97 10.27
C GLN A 1005 -34.81 -10.07 10.49
N ALA A 1006 -35.54 -10.06 11.61
CA ALA A 1006 -36.62 -11.01 11.83
C ALA A 1006 -37.74 -10.92 10.78
N LYS A 1007 -38.07 -9.69 10.33
CA LYS A 1007 -39.00 -9.48 9.20
C LYS A 1007 -38.49 -10.09 7.90
N ARG A 1008 -37.20 -9.91 7.58
CA ARG A 1008 -36.57 -10.53 6.41
C ARG A 1008 -36.63 -12.06 6.47
N ILE A 1009 -36.38 -12.66 7.63
CA ILE A 1009 -36.54 -14.13 7.83
C ILE A 1009 -37.99 -14.54 7.56
N ALA A 1010 -38.96 -13.80 8.08
CA ALA A 1010 -40.38 -14.09 7.90
C ALA A 1010 -40.82 -14.01 6.43
N MET A 1011 -40.42 -12.93 5.73
CA MET A 1011 -40.70 -12.75 4.30
C MET A 1011 -40.04 -13.83 3.44
N GLN A 1012 -38.76 -14.11 3.66
CA GLN A 1012 -38.02 -15.14 2.93
C GLN A 1012 -38.60 -16.54 3.14
N SER A 1013 -39.06 -16.83 4.35
CA SER A 1013 -39.75 -18.08 4.68
C SER A 1013 -41.08 -18.22 3.92
N ALA A 1014 -41.88 -17.15 3.90
CA ALA A 1014 -43.16 -17.14 3.18
C ALA A 1014 -42.97 -17.33 1.66
N TRP A 1015 -42.04 -16.60 1.04
CA TRP A 1015 -41.79 -16.71 -0.41
C TRP A 1015 -41.32 -18.10 -0.84
N ARG A 1016 -40.51 -18.78 -0.03
CA ARG A 1016 -39.99 -20.13 -0.32
C ARG A 1016 -41.05 -21.21 -0.17
N SER A 1017 -41.97 -21.07 0.79
CA SER A 1017 -43.04 -22.05 1.03
C SER A 1017 -44.26 -21.86 0.13
N ALA A 1018 -44.46 -20.69 -0.48
CA ALA A 1018 -45.53 -20.46 -1.47
C ALA A 1018 -45.39 -21.32 -2.74
N ARG A 1019 -44.30 -22.10 -2.88
CA ARG A 1019 -44.00 -22.97 -4.01
C ARG A 1019 -43.89 -24.47 -3.65
N ALA A 1020 -44.06 -24.83 -2.37
CA ALA A 1020 -44.01 -26.22 -1.90
C ALA A 1020 -45.36 -26.94 -2.07
#